data_AF-A0A3M7M7N4-F1
#
_entry.id   AF-A0A3M7M7N4-F1
#
_cell.length_a   1.000
_cell.length_b   1.000
_cell.length_c   1.000
_cell.angle_alpha   90.00
_cell.angle_beta   90.00
_cell.angle_gamma   90.00
#
_symmetry.space_group_name_H-M   'P 1'
#
loop_
_entity.id
_entity.type
_entity.pdbx_description
1 polymer ?
#
loop_
_entity_poly.entity_id
_entity_poly.type
_entity_poly.pdbx_seq_one_letter_code
_entity_poly.pdbx_strand_id
1 'polypeptide(L)'
;MGHHEPSTMANFSKPASLLTVLFTLFALLQFTVAFQHGAHHAHPARSDAELQEHLDKINGELTKRQSQGTIAIAGVCSAGVNSNGQCNSGSTASPRLEVREMARNSDQFNLFLLGMERFQAKDKSDPLSYYQIAGVHGHPFVSWNRFPTPLVNQAGFCPHATTLFAPWHRPYLAVFEQALFLSVNEVISQFPANQQQRWRNAASTLRLPYWDWASTGNGPAVPTMLRDQTVGVMKPQGPVAIPNPLYKYSWGTYPAEMGNSGPWNNFPDTLRRPVANPTRSNNNEMNARFEAMRLSLRDRVFALFASKAPWGDVTSAAIGARTAVSGGGVDSFESIHDAIHNAAGGESGGHMYYLDQSAFDPIFWLHHANVDRLADMYHYITPNTWMANGNVMHPMAQWNQGEPKNAYSPLKPFTKDQSGTYFTAMDIKDTRTLGYYYPETSDRSYQQVAQAVTRQYGAGVRSITKRDDSVGPTGQYQGRPIKEGDYHTVLAVIADKYAISGSYTVHCFIGKPDNNSTTNSTAPYPIANSTASATSPLSTGTSPYSNNTEADYDPSTDYTQYSNYVGSYGILGSSMKGGSNSSQPVMTKGSLPLTSCLQGKEAKGELESLRPEHVEPYLKENLYYKVVGVNGEIDPDTLPNFHISVMCNPAKPAASPDELPDLSAPLQVLPDATAHLPAGKPFTYVPSALDIPLPDTPEYTEPSSDGTRPQSPSNGVFPYPSMPWEESGYCVSKQTVEYVDPQGNFLYSSIPIALARPPAMPAMLDDPSAPVIYRTSGDVPYPPPGGPLPVGIAPCQVILRDRVTTATIIPFSAPNQVPLTLLAYLCDQLGREIEKGDTYPMVEPLALNDFGPYWFGVFGAIMLLGEIQDGRALYEMARQGCDWERECLGSFCIKPNYPGRSSHVCNGAFLVTDASRNRGVGRLMGETYLDWAPKLGYTYSVFNLVYETNIASCRIWDALGFKRIGRVKGCGNLKSYPGELVDAIIYGRDLGQDDEFVSEERFDKIRFYLKNGKYPNGADRAEKSRLRSAATHYKLTPGKDDEADKLWLKGKEVIADPKQQYELAREIHHKQHGGINKTTAAIAETYHWVRIKETVSQVIRNCPVCSEMNKGLSAIRQGQNQARAEGRSSSGFMQSTNNTQSPLTPTPPSLFSPSLPPPRSDSPSSQLQLEAAQHRGSFAQFSPHNRYDMPVDPALMEGVQAGNSLADLPPSPFLAAQGANGLPHLGHVEQRVDPSLNERAATAAEEMRRRLSRTNQYN
;
A
#
# COMPACT_ATOMS: atom_id res chain seq x y z
N MET A 1 -31.53 87.37 -8.42
CA MET A 1 -30.07 87.13 -8.42
C MET A 1 -29.52 87.70 -7.11
N GLY A 2 -29.04 86.91 -6.14
CA GLY A 2 -29.01 85.45 -6.00
C GLY A 2 -27.86 84.98 -5.08
N HIS A 3 -27.93 83.89 -4.32
CA HIS A 3 -29.08 83.04 -3.93
C HIS A 3 -28.82 82.34 -2.57
N HIS A 4 -29.67 82.64 -1.57
CA HIS A 4 -30.02 81.88 -0.34
C HIS A 4 -29.00 81.06 0.48
N GLU A 5 -28.47 81.72 1.52
CA GLU A 5 -28.64 81.45 2.98
C GLU A 5 -29.85 80.60 3.48
N PRO A 6 -29.96 80.22 4.81
CA PRO A 6 -29.03 80.35 5.95
C PRO A 6 -28.92 79.13 6.92
N SER A 7 -28.28 79.37 8.08
CA SER A 7 -27.93 78.49 9.24
C SER A 7 -29.04 78.11 10.25
N THR A 8 -28.77 77.13 11.14
CA THR A 8 -29.09 77.18 12.60
C THR A 8 -28.36 76.10 13.42
N MET A 9 -28.29 76.20 14.76
CA MET A 9 -27.69 75.18 15.64
C MET A 9 -28.42 75.05 17.01
N ALA A 10 -28.50 73.81 17.52
CA ALA A 10 -28.68 73.36 18.91
C ALA A 10 -29.96 73.73 19.71
N ASN A 11 -30.76 72.70 20.09
CA ASN A 11 -31.01 72.38 21.52
C ASN A 11 -31.70 71.01 21.79
N PHE A 12 -31.53 70.50 23.03
CA PHE A 12 -32.23 69.42 23.76
C PHE A 12 -32.23 67.91 23.33
N SER A 13 -31.47 67.12 24.12
CA SER A 13 -31.78 65.80 24.73
C SER A 13 -32.27 64.55 23.94
N LYS A 14 -31.32 63.63 23.72
CA LYS A 14 -31.34 62.13 23.85
C LYS A 14 -32.65 61.31 23.72
N PRO A 15 -32.64 60.28 22.84
CA PRO A 15 -33.32 59.00 23.03
C PRO A 15 -32.37 57.87 23.51
N ALA A 16 -32.91 56.72 23.91
CA ALA A 16 -32.16 55.53 24.36
C ALA A 16 -31.95 54.48 23.25
N SER A 17 -31.04 53.52 23.47
CA SER A 17 -30.59 52.56 22.45
C SER A 17 -31.57 51.43 22.11
N LEU A 18 -31.53 51.00 20.84
CA LEU A 18 -32.37 49.94 20.24
C LEU A 18 -32.40 48.60 21.02
N LEU A 19 -31.33 48.29 21.76
CA LEU A 19 -31.16 47.03 22.51
C LEU A 19 -32.29 46.76 23.52
N THR A 20 -32.87 47.81 24.12
CA THR A 20 -33.91 47.70 25.16
C THR A 20 -35.27 47.25 24.60
N VAL A 21 -35.52 47.47 23.30
CA VAL A 21 -36.79 47.09 22.62
C VAL A 21 -36.81 45.60 22.25
N LEU A 22 -35.63 45.01 21.98
CA LEU A 22 -35.51 43.59 21.66
C LEU A 22 -35.77 42.68 22.86
N PHE A 23 -35.35 43.09 24.06
CA PHE A 23 -35.57 42.31 25.29
C PHE A 23 -37.04 42.24 25.72
N THR A 24 -37.82 43.32 25.53
CA THR A 24 -39.24 43.34 25.93
C THR A 24 -40.14 42.54 24.99
N LEU A 25 -39.81 42.44 23.70
CA LEU A 25 -40.54 41.56 22.76
C LEU A 25 -40.41 40.07 23.13
N PHE A 26 -39.20 39.63 23.50
CA PHE A 26 -38.94 38.25 23.88
C PHE A 26 -39.66 37.83 25.17
N ALA A 27 -39.77 38.73 26.15
CA ALA A 27 -40.46 38.45 27.41
C ALA A 27 -41.98 38.26 27.24
N LEU A 28 -42.61 38.99 26.31
CA LEU A 28 -44.07 38.96 26.13
C LEU A 28 -44.54 37.69 25.42
N LEU A 29 -43.72 37.12 24.54
CA LEU A 29 -44.03 35.95 23.71
C LEU A 29 -44.04 34.61 24.48
N GLN A 30 -43.50 34.56 25.70
CA GLN A 30 -43.49 33.33 26.51
C GLN A 30 -44.68 33.17 27.47
N PHE A 31 -45.49 34.22 27.69
CA PHE A 31 -46.57 34.19 28.69
C PHE A 31 -47.94 33.72 28.17
N THR A 32 -48.15 33.64 26.86
CA THR A 32 -49.47 33.37 26.25
C THR A 32 -49.79 31.88 26.03
N VAL A 33 -48.83 30.97 26.18
CA VAL A 33 -49.00 29.53 25.86
C VAL A 33 -49.39 28.68 27.09
N ALA A 34 -49.26 29.22 28.31
CA ALA A 34 -49.30 28.43 29.55
C ALA A 34 -50.69 28.23 30.19
N PHE A 35 -51.78 28.75 29.61
CA PHE A 35 -53.08 28.89 30.31
C PHE A 35 -54.30 28.25 29.61
N GLN A 36 -54.19 27.01 29.10
CA GLN A 36 -55.38 26.21 28.77
C GLN A 36 -55.17 24.68 28.82
N HIS A 37 -55.55 24.07 29.95
CA HIS A 37 -55.90 22.65 30.18
C HIS A 37 -57.07 22.68 31.21
N GLY A 38 -58.09 21.81 31.20
CA GLY A 38 -58.43 20.69 30.32
C GLY A 38 -59.73 19.99 30.80
N ALA A 39 -59.86 18.68 30.54
CA ALA A 39 -60.96 17.76 30.91
C ALA A 39 -62.24 17.82 30.01
N HIS A 40 -62.98 16.73 29.74
CA HIS A 40 -63.01 15.36 30.33
C HIS A 40 -63.11 14.21 29.29
N HIS A 41 -62.80 12.98 29.75
CA HIS A 41 -63.23 11.63 29.28
C HIS A 41 -62.30 10.73 28.39
N ALA A 42 -61.81 9.66 29.04
CA ALA A 42 -61.61 8.27 28.55
C ALA A 42 -60.49 7.90 27.54
N HIS A 43 -59.99 6.65 27.68
CA HIS A 43 -58.88 6.00 26.96
C HIS A 43 -59.39 4.83 26.07
N PRO A 44 -58.55 4.17 25.22
CA PRO A 44 -57.14 4.45 24.88
C PRO A 44 -56.87 4.57 23.35
N ALA A 45 -56.23 5.65 22.92
CA ALA A 45 -55.45 5.68 21.69
C ALA A 45 -53.95 5.80 22.04
N ARG A 46 -53.04 5.40 21.15
CA ARG A 46 -51.66 5.92 21.19
C ARG A 46 -51.79 7.44 21.09
N SER A 47 -51.21 8.17 22.02
CA SER A 47 -51.49 9.59 22.12
C SER A 47 -50.83 10.34 20.96
N ASP A 48 -51.51 11.37 20.46
CA ASP A 48 -50.89 12.32 19.54
C ASP A 48 -49.67 12.99 20.19
N ALA A 49 -49.57 13.02 21.53
CA ALA A 49 -48.38 13.43 22.25
C ALA A 49 -47.19 12.46 22.10
N GLU A 50 -47.40 11.13 22.13
CA GLU A 50 -46.33 10.14 21.83
C GLU A 50 -45.96 10.15 20.34
N LEU A 51 -46.95 10.36 19.45
CA LEU A 51 -46.70 10.48 18.02
C LEU A 51 -45.97 11.79 17.70
N GLN A 52 -46.35 12.90 18.32
CA GLN A 52 -45.70 14.19 18.20
C GLN A 52 -44.33 14.20 18.89
N GLU A 53 -44.14 13.56 20.05
CA GLU A 53 -42.81 13.38 20.64
C GLU A 53 -41.93 12.52 19.72
N HIS A 54 -42.48 11.47 19.10
CA HIS A 54 -41.75 10.69 18.11
C HIS A 54 -41.42 11.51 16.85
N LEU A 55 -42.34 12.34 16.36
CA LEU A 55 -42.15 13.23 15.21
C LEU A 55 -41.27 14.44 15.51
N ASP A 56 -41.23 14.94 16.75
CA ASP A 56 -40.35 16.03 17.21
C ASP A 56 -38.97 15.51 17.58
N LYS A 57 -38.87 14.23 17.99
CA LYS A 57 -37.61 13.50 18.09
C LYS A 57 -37.06 13.15 16.71
N ILE A 58 -37.92 12.78 15.75
CA ILE A 58 -37.55 12.59 14.35
C ILE A 58 -37.20 13.93 13.68
N ASN A 59 -37.96 15.00 13.90
CA ASN A 59 -37.63 16.34 13.41
C ASN A 59 -36.42 16.91 14.13
N GLY A 60 -36.19 16.59 15.40
CA GLY A 60 -34.98 16.95 16.13
C GLY A 60 -33.74 16.19 15.64
N GLU A 61 -33.89 14.90 15.32
CA GLU A 61 -32.87 14.09 14.64
C GLU A 61 -32.60 14.60 13.21
N LEU A 62 -33.64 14.84 12.40
CA LEU A 62 -33.54 15.39 11.05
C LEU A 62 -32.94 16.80 11.06
N THR A 63 -33.35 17.66 11.98
CA THR A 63 -32.79 19.01 12.14
C THR A 63 -31.33 18.95 12.59
N LYS A 64 -30.93 18.01 13.48
CA LYS A 64 -29.52 17.77 13.80
C LYS A 64 -28.72 17.28 12.58
N ARG A 65 -29.25 16.30 11.84
CA ARG A 65 -28.65 15.76 10.60
C ARG A 65 -28.52 16.83 9.50
N GLN A 66 -29.51 17.73 9.38
CA GLN A 66 -29.48 18.86 8.46
C GLN A 66 -28.55 19.98 8.93
N SER A 67 -28.40 20.23 10.24
CA SER A 67 -27.66 21.39 10.76
C SER A 67 -26.17 21.18 11.02
N GLN A 68 -25.66 19.96 11.25
CA GLN A 68 -24.29 19.79 11.79
C GLN A 68 -23.31 18.84 11.06
N GLY A 69 -23.62 18.27 9.88
CA GLY A 69 -22.60 17.45 9.18
C GLY A 69 -22.81 17.10 7.70
N THR A 70 -21.73 16.63 7.06
CA THR A 70 -21.75 15.94 5.75
C THR A 70 -22.25 14.50 5.88
N ILE A 71 -22.55 13.87 4.75
CA ILE A 71 -22.95 12.47 4.65
C ILE A 71 -21.70 11.60 4.83
N ALA A 72 -21.54 11.00 6.00
CA ALA A 72 -20.55 9.94 6.19
C ALA A 72 -20.96 8.68 5.40
N ILE A 73 -20.09 8.25 4.48
CA ILE A 73 -20.24 7.00 3.75
C ILE A 73 -19.44 5.94 4.50
N ALA A 74 -20.14 4.98 5.09
CA ALA A 74 -19.60 3.86 5.87
C ALA A 74 -19.90 2.49 5.22
N GLY A 75 -20.70 2.46 4.15
CA GLY A 75 -21.16 1.23 3.52
C GLY A 75 -22.21 0.51 4.35
N VAL A 76 -22.20 -0.83 4.34
CA VAL A 76 -23.23 -1.66 5.00
C VAL A 76 -22.64 -2.53 6.11
N CYS A 77 -23.11 -2.26 7.33
CA CYS A 77 -22.67 -2.90 8.57
C CYS A 77 -23.63 -4.03 8.98
N SER A 78 -23.17 -5.28 9.08
CA SER A 78 -24.07 -6.42 9.38
C SER A 78 -24.67 -6.40 10.79
N ALA A 79 -24.06 -5.71 11.76
CA ALA A 79 -24.65 -5.46 13.09
C ALA A 79 -25.34 -4.07 13.20
N GLY A 80 -25.60 -3.41 12.07
CA GLY A 80 -26.15 -2.05 12.00
C GLY A 80 -25.12 -0.96 12.31
N VAL A 81 -25.60 0.29 12.32
CA VAL A 81 -24.80 1.49 12.63
C VAL A 81 -25.18 2.10 13.99
N ASN A 82 -24.24 2.82 14.59
CA ASN A 82 -24.48 3.69 15.74
C ASN A 82 -25.06 5.05 15.31
N SER A 83 -25.36 5.93 16.27
CA SER A 83 -25.90 7.29 16.03
C SER A 83 -25.04 8.17 15.12
N ASN A 84 -23.75 7.84 14.98
CA ASN A 84 -22.76 8.62 14.27
C ASN A 84 -22.49 8.04 12.86
N GLY A 85 -23.25 7.02 12.44
CA GLY A 85 -23.13 6.35 11.15
C GLY A 85 -22.04 5.27 11.06
N GLN A 86 -21.29 5.03 12.15
CA GLN A 86 -20.24 4.00 12.17
C GLN A 86 -20.83 2.62 12.47
N CYS A 87 -20.23 1.56 11.92
CA CYS A 87 -20.64 0.19 12.20
C CYS A 87 -20.59 -0.14 13.70
N ASN A 88 -21.61 -0.83 14.20
CA ASN A 88 -21.61 -1.38 15.56
C ASN A 88 -20.52 -2.45 15.71
N SER A 89 -19.88 -2.49 16.88
CA SER A 89 -18.82 -3.44 17.22
C SER A 89 -19.29 -4.89 17.03
N GLY A 90 -18.55 -5.67 16.24
CA GLY A 90 -18.95 -7.02 15.81
C GLY A 90 -19.57 -7.09 14.41
N SER A 91 -19.73 -5.96 13.72
CA SER A 91 -20.08 -5.97 12.28
C SER A 91 -19.02 -6.69 11.46
N THR A 92 -19.48 -7.57 10.59
CA THR A 92 -18.69 -8.32 9.61
C THR A 92 -18.96 -7.80 8.19
N ALA A 93 -17.93 -7.79 7.35
CA ALA A 93 -18.14 -7.62 5.91
C ALA A 93 -18.90 -8.81 5.33
N SER A 94 -19.62 -8.62 4.23
CA SER A 94 -20.36 -9.69 3.53
C SER A 94 -20.06 -9.66 2.03
N PRO A 95 -20.16 -10.78 1.31
CA PRO A 95 -19.81 -10.80 -0.11
C PRO A 95 -20.86 -10.06 -0.94
N ARG A 96 -20.42 -9.21 -1.86
CA ARG A 96 -21.22 -8.89 -3.06
C ARG A 96 -21.26 -10.14 -3.92
N LEU A 97 -22.46 -10.62 -4.26
CA LEU A 97 -22.66 -11.86 -5.02
C LEU A 97 -22.96 -11.57 -6.49
N GLU A 98 -22.70 -12.52 -7.39
CA GLU A 98 -23.21 -12.44 -8.76
C GLU A 98 -24.75 -12.51 -8.71
N VAL A 99 -25.44 -11.69 -9.51
CA VAL A 99 -26.89 -11.48 -9.36
C VAL A 99 -27.72 -12.78 -9.48
N ARG A 100 -27.27 -13.75 -10.29
CA ARG A 100 -27.89 -15.09 -10.45
C ARG A 100 -27.59 -16.02 -9.27
N GLU A 101 -26.50 -15.79 -8.55
CA GLU A 101 -26.19 -16.49 -7.29
C GLU A 101 -27.05 -15.93 -6.15
N MET A 102 -27.16 -14.60 -6.03
CA MET A 102 -28.05 -13.95 -5.06
C MET A 102 -29.51 -14.38 -5.24
N ALA A 103 -29.98 -14.48 -6.49
CA ALA A 103 -31.34 -14.92 -6.81
C ALA A 103 -31.70 -16.34 -6.32
N ARG A 104 -30.71 -17.16 -5.90
CA ARG A 104 -30.97 -18.46 -5.25
C ARG A 104 -31.51 -18.31 -3.82
N ASN A 105 -31.26 -17.17 -3.17
CA ASN A 105 -31.85 -16.82 -1.89
C ASN A 105 -33.07 -15.92 -2.13
N SER A 106 -34.26 -16.53 -2.17
CA SER A 106 -35.53 -15.85 -2.43
C SER A 106 -35.76 -14.64 -1.54
N ASP A 107 -35.38 -14.71 -0.27
CA ASP A 107 -35.66 -13.66 0.70
C ASP A 107 -34.73 -12.47 0.53
N GLN A 108 -33.45 -12.73 0.30
CA GLN A 108 -32.43 -11.71 0.04
C GLN A 108 -32.71 -11.01 -1.30
N PHE A 109 -33.05 -11.76 -2.35
CA PHE A 109 -33.37 -11.19 -3.66
C PHE A 109 -34.69 -10.41 -3.65
N ASN A 110 -35.71 -10.88 -2.91
CA ASN A 110 -36.94 -10.13 -2.69
C ASN A 110 -36.68 -8.79 -1.98
N LEU A 111 -35.82 -8.77 -0.95
CA LEU A 111 -35.42 -7.53 -0.29
C LEU A 111 -34.59 -6.61 -1.20
N PHE A 112 -33.72 -7.15 -2.05
CA PHE A 112 -33.01 -6.35 -3.05
C PHE A 112 -33.97 -5.63 -3.99
N LEU A 113 -34.96 -6.34 -4.55
CA LEU A 113 -35.97 -5.76 -5.44
C LEU A 113 -36.84 -4.71 -4.74
N LEU A 114 -37.39 -5.02 -3.56
CA LEU A 114 -38.21 -4.07 -2.81
C LEU A 114 -37.40 -2.86 -2.30
N GLY A 115 -36.13 -3.08 -1.94
CA GLY A 115 -35.20 -2.01 -1.60
C GLY A 115 -34.96 -1.06 -2.78
N MET A 116 -34.73 -1.61 -3.97
CA MET A 116 -34.58 -0.84 -5.22
C MET A 116 -35.85 -0.08 -5.59
N GLU A 117 -37.03 -0.72 -5.52
CA GLU A 117 -38.33 -0.05 -5.71
C GLU A 117 -38.48 1.14 -4.75
N ARG A 118 -38.18 0.96 -3.46
CA ARG A 118 -38.27 2.01 -2.45
C ARG A 118 -37.23 3.12 -2.64
N PHE A 119 -36.01 2.78 -3.07
CA PHE A 119 -34.91 3.70 -3.29
C PHE A 119 -35.14 4.61 -4.50
N GLN A 120 -35.65 4.04 -5.60
CA GLN A 120 -36.05 4.80 -6.79
C GLN A 120 -37.25 5.72 -6.52
N ALA A 121 -38.13 5.34 -5.59
CA ALA A 121 -39.27 6.13 -5.14
C ALA A 121 -38.97 7.17 -4.04
N LYS A 122 -37.69 7.49 -3.77
CA LYS A 122 -37.31 8.63 -2.91
C LYS A 122 -37.43 9.95 -3.70
N ASP A 123 -37.82 11.02 -3.01
CA ASP A 123 -37.95 12.35 -3.61
C ASP A 123 -36.60 12.86 -4.14
N LYS A 124 -36.60 13.53 -5.31
CA LYS A 124 -35.37 13.97 -5.98
C LYS A 124 -34.57 15.05 -5.23
N SER A 125 -35.10 15.61 -4.14
CA SER A 125 -34.39 16.52 -3.24
C SER A 125 -33.72 15.83 -2.05
N ASP A 126 -34.03 14.55 -1.74
CA ASP A 126 -33.30 13.76 -0.75
C ASP A 126 -31.88 13.47 -1.29
N PRO A 127 -30.79 13.92 -0.62
CA PRO A 127 -29.42 13.65 -1.05
C PRO A 127 -29.06 12.16 -1.16
N LEU A 128 -29.84 11.27 -0.51
CA LEU A 128 -29.74 9.81 -0.61
C LEU A 128 -30.88 9.19 -1.44
N SER A 129 -31.51 9.96 -2.32
CA SER A 129 -32.35 9.43 -3.40
C SER A 129 -31.52 8.83 -4.52
N TYR A 130 -32.13 7.92 -5.28
CA TYR A 130 -31.53 7.36 -6.49
C TYR A 130 -31.16 8.47 -7.49
N TYR A 131 -32.00 9.51 -7.62
CA TYR A 131 -31.75 10.66 -8.51
C TYR A 131 -30.49 11.44 -8.13
N GLN A 132 -30.35 11.82 -6.85
CA GLN A 132 -29.19 12.59 -6.38
C GLN A 132 -27.89 11.78 -6.47
N ILE A 133 -27.93 10.49 -6.15
CA ILE A 133 -26.75 9.61 -6.24
C ILE A 133 -26.38 9.37 -7.71
N ALA A 134 -27.32 9.06 -8.61
CA ALA A 134 -27.02 8.95 -10.06
C ALA A 134 -26.46 10.27 -10.64
N GLY A 135 -27.00 11.42 -10.20
CA GLY A 135 -26.56 12.75 -10.63
C GLY A 135 -25.12 13.14 -10.25
N VAL A 136 -24.46 12.43 -9.33
CA VAL A 136 -23.02 12.65 -9.04
C VAL A 136 -22.13 12.25 -10.23
N HIS A 137 -22.55 11.27 -11.03
CA HIS A 137 -21.75 10.81 -12.18
C HIS A 137 -21.65 11.89 -13.27
N GLY A 138 -22.77 12.54 -13.61
CA GLY A 138 -22.90 13.38 -14.80
C GLY A 138 -23.99 14.44 -14.65
N HIS A 139 -24.96 14.44 -15.57
CA HIS A 139 -26.09 15.38 -15.51
C HIS A 139 -26.89 15.19 -14.21
N PRO A 140 -27.37 16.28 -13.58
CA PRO A 140 -27.46 17.65 -14.10
C PRO A 140 -26.27 18.58 -13.77
N PHE A 141 -25.06 18.06 -13.49
CA PHE A 141 -23.86 18.86 -13.17
C PHE A 141 -24.04 19.81 -11.97
N VAL A 142 -24.62 19.28 -10.88
CA VAL A 142 -24.88 20.02 -9.63
C VAL A 142 -23.96 19.57 -8.50
N SER A 143 -23.77 20.44 -7.50
CA SER A 143 -23.06 20.06 -6.26
C SER A 143 -23.87 19.05 -5.43
N TRP A 144 -23.18 18.07 -4.86
CA TRP A 144 -23.72 17.06 -3.94
C TRP A 144 -22.94 17.07 -2.62
N ASN A 145 -23.56 16.61 -1.52
CA ASN A 145 -22.94 16.48 -0.18
C ASN A 145 -22.15 17.72 0.31
N ARG A 146 -22.72 18.91 0.14
CA ARG A 146 -22.13 20.20 0.55
C ARG A 146 -20.77 20.53 -0.11
N PHE A 147 -20.45 19.93 -1.26
CA PHE A 147 -19.32 20.36 -2.10
C PHE A 147 -19.51 21.84 -2.51
N PRO A 148 -18.45 22.64 -2.74
CA PRO A 148 -18.59 24.04 -3.10
C PRO A 148 -19.43 24.28 -4.37
N THR A 149 -20.12 25.42 -4.40
CA THR A 149 -20.91 25.92 -5.54
C THR A 149 -20.45 27.36 -5.85
N PRO A 150 -20.17 27.73 -7.10
CA PRO A 150 -20.22 26.90 -8.32
C PRO A 150 -19.20 25.76 -8.34
N LEU A 151 -19.45 24.76 -9.17
CA LEU A 151 -18.47 23.73 -9.52
C LEU A 151 -17.27 24.35 -10.27
N VAL A 152 -16.13 23.66 -10.29
CA VAL A 152 -14.93 24.11 -11.00
C VAL A 152 -15.19 24.16 -12.51
N ASN A 153 -15.86 23.13 -13.05
CA ASN A 153 -16.36 23.10 -14.42
C ASN A 153 -17.82 22.60 -14.44
N GLN A 154 -18.56 22.92 -15.50
CA GLN A 154 -19.91 22.38 -15.74
C GLN A 154 -19.82 21.00 -16.38
N ALA A 155 -19.50 20.00 -15.55
CA ALA A 155 -19.28 18.62 -15.91
C ALA A 155 -19.63 17.70 -14.72
N GLY A 156 -19.57 16.38 -14.93
CA GLY A 156 -19.74 15.38 -13.86
C GLY A 156 -18.52 15.26 -12.94
N PHE A 157 -18.65 14.49 -11.85
CA PHE A 157 -17.53 14.19 -10.95
C PHE A 157 -16.71 12.95 -11.38
N CYS A 158 -17.25 12.07 -12.23
CA CYS A 158 -16.64 10.77 -12.52
C CYS A 158 -15.33 10.87 -13.34
N PRO A 159 -14.17 10.40 -12.83
CA PRO A 159 -12.87 10.65 -13.43
C PRO A 159 -12.46 9.58 -14.44
N HIS A 160 -13.15 9.57 -15.57
CA HIS A 160 -12.77 8.82 -16.77
C HIS A 160 -11.46 9.34 -17.36
N ALA A 161 -10.77 8.50 -18.15
CA ALA A 161 -9.46 8.81 -18.71
C ALA A 161 -8.39 9.24 -17.66
N THR A 162 -8.48 8.78 -16.41
CA THR A 162 -7.50 9.07 -15.35
C THR A 162 -7.07 7.83 -14.56
N THR A 163 -5.94 7.91 -13.85
CA THR A 163 -5.50 6.86 -12.93
C THR A 163 -6.46 6.62 -11.74
N LEU A 164 -7.37 7.57 -11.47
CA LEU A 164 -8.35 7.48 -10.38
C LEU A 164 -9.69 6.84 -10.78
N PHE A 165 -9.85 6.39 -12.03
CA PHE A 165 -11.09 5.76 -12.53
C PHE A 165 -11.66 4.69 -11.59
N ALA A 166 -10.90 3.61 -11.34
CA ALA A 166 -11.36 2.50 -10.50
C ALA A 166 -11.61 2.88 -9.02
N PRO A 167 -10.68 3.54 -8.28
CA PRO A 167 -10.90 3.88 -6.88
C PRO A 167 -11.99 4.94 -6.67
N TRP A 168 -12.31 5.81 -7.64
CA TRP A 168 -13.41 6.78 -7.47
C TRP A 168 -14.79 6.10 -7.50
N HIS A 169 -14.98 5.09 -8.35
CA HIS A 169 -16.25 4.36 -8.44
C HIS A 169 -16.52 3.45 -7.22
N ARG A 170 -15.49 3.08 -6.45
CA ARG A 170 -15.62 2.25 -5.24
C ARG A 170 -16.46 2.89 -4.10
N PRO A 171 -16.17 4.10 -3.58
CA PRO A 171 -17.03 4.78 -2.61
C PRO A 171 -18.37 5.22 -3.24
N TYR A 172 -18.42 5.42 -4.56
CA TYR A 172 -19.66 5.69 -5.27
C TYR A 172 -20.66 4.52 -5.20
N LEU A 173 -20.18 3.29 -5.43
CA LEU A 173 -20.94 2.06 -5.20
C LEU A 173 -21.33 1.91 -3.72
N ALA A 174 -20.46 2.27 -2.78
CA ALA A 174 -20.73 2.15 -1.35
C ALA A 174 -21.81 3.12 -0.84
N VAL A 175 -21.90 4.37 -1.35
CA VAL A 175 -23.00 5.27 -0.99
C VAL A 175 -24.34 4.82 -1.58
N PHE A 176 -24.33 4.27 -2.81
CA PHE A 176 -25.51 3.64 -3.41
C PHE A 176 -25.98 2.43 -2.59
N GLU A 177 -25.05 1.54 -2.23
CA GLU A 177 -25.32 0.35 -1.40
C GLU A 177 -25.84 0.72 0.00
N GLN A 178 -25.31 1.80 0.60
CA GLN A 178 -25.78 2.36 1.88
C GLN A 178 -27.21 2.94 1.77
N ALA A 179 -27.51 3.71 0.72
CA ALA A 179 -28.84 4.30 0.49
C ALA A 179 -29.91 3.23 0.14
N LEU A 180 -29.51 2.22 -0.64
CA LEU A 180 -30.30 1.02 -0.88
C LEU A 180 -30.58 0.27 0.43
N PHE A 181 -29.57 0.05 1.28
CA PHE A 181 -29.75 -0.66 2.55
C PHE A 181 -30.63 0.10 3.54
N LEU A 182 -30.58 1.44 3.57
CA LEU A 182 -31.55 2.26 4.31
C LEU A 182 -32.98 2.01 3.78
N SER A 183 -33.16 2.01 2.45
CA SER A 183 -34.45 1.73 1.79
C SER A 183 -34.96 0.31 2.07
N VAL A 184 -34.08 -0.69 2.16
CA VAL A 184 -34.40 -2.05 2.62
C VAL A 184 -34.89 -2.06 4.07
N ASN A 185 -34.28 -1.28 4.96
CA ASN A 185 -34.74 -1.18 6.36
C ASN A 185 -36.10 -0.47 6.47
N GLU A 186 -36.37 0.54 5.64
CA GLU A 186 -37.70 1.15 5.51
C GLU A 186 -38.75 0.10 5.09
N VAL A 187 -38.44 -0.75 4.10
CA VAL A 187 -39.30 -1.87 3.65
C VAL A 187 -39.53 -2.89 4.76
N ILE A 188 -38.49 -3.31 5.47
CA ILE A 188 -38.58 -4.28 6.58
C ILE A 188 -39.52 -3.78 7.68
N SER A 189 -39.55 -2.48 7.95
CA SER A 189 -40.44 -1.90 8.97
C SER A 189 -41.94 -2.05 8.65
N GLN A 190 -42.29 -2.24 7.38
CA GLN A 190 -43.68 -2.39 6.92
C GLN A 190 -44.20 -3.84 7.01
N PHE A 191 -43.31 -4.83 7.15
CA PHE A 191 -43.72 -6.23 7.33
C PHE A 191 -44.32 -6.48 8.73
N PRO A 192 -45.27 -7.43 8.86
CA PRO A 192 -45.80 -7.85 10.16
C PRO A 192 -44.71 -8.17 11.16
N ALA A 193 -44.88 -7.76 12.43
CA ALA A 193 -43.83 -7.81 13.46
C ALA A 193 -43.20 -9.21 13.63
N ASN A 194 -44.00 -10.28 13.52
CA ASN A 194 -43.55 -11.67 13.59
C ASN A 194 -42.71 -12.12 12.38
N GLN A 195 -42.75 -11.40 11.25
CA GLN A 195 -41.93 -11.66 10.07
C GLN A 195 -40.65 -10.81 10.02
N GLN A 196 -40.61 -9.66 10.71
CA GLN A 196 -39.49 -8.71 10.55
C GLN A 196 -38.12 -9.35 10.85
N GLN A 197 -38.01 -10.28 11.79
CA GLN A 197 -36.73 -10.94 12.08
C GLN A 197 -36.22 -11.81 10.92
N ARG A 198 -37.11 -12.50 10.19
CA ARG A 198 -36.75 -13.25 8.97
C ARG A 198 -36.11 -12.33 7.94
N TRP A 199 -36.74 -11.18 7.70
CA TRP A 199 -36.23 -10.20 6.75
C TRP A 199 -34.96 -9.48 7.23
N ARG A 200 -34.82 -9.20 8.53
CA ARG A 200 -33.56 -8.67 9.11
C ARG A 200 -32.40 -9.67 8.96
N ASN A 201 -32.66 -10.96 9.15
CA ASN A 201 -31.66 -12.01 8.92
C ASN A 201 -31.21 -12.02 7.44
N ALA A 202 -32.13 -12.00 6.48
CA ALA A 202 -31.82 -11.96 5.06
C ALA A 202 -31.10 -10.66 4.63
N ALA A 203 -31.40 -9.53 5.28
CA ALA A 203 -30.74 -8.25 5.04
C ALA A 203 -29.31 -8.19 5.59
N SER A 204 -28.99 -8.89 6.69
CA SER A 204 -27.67 -8.78 7.37
C SER A 204 -26.48 -9.03 6.43
N THR A 205 -26.63 -9.95 5.48
CA THR A 205 -25.64 -10.30 4.45
C THR A 205 -25.96 -9.72 3.06
N LEU A 206 -27.05 -8.97 2.90
CA LEU A 206 -27.38 -8.31 1.63
C LEU A 206 -26.35 -7.22 1.33
N ARG A 207 -25.85 -7.23 0.09
CA ARG A 207 -24.92 -6.26 -0.51
C ARG A 207 -25.34 -6.05 -1.97
N LEU A 208 -24.75 -5.07 -2.65
CA LEU A 208 -25.03 -4.78 -4.06
C LEU A 208 -24.54 -5.94 -4.95
N PRO A 209 -25.41 -6.63 -5.72
CA PRO A 209 -24.96 -7.70 -6.59
C PRO A 209 -24.16 -7.16 -7.78
N TYR A 210 -23.24 -7.98 -8.31
CA TYR A 210 -22.55 -7.71 -9.57
C TYR A 210 -23.13 -8.53 -10.72
N TRP A 211 -23.02 -8.03 -11.94
CA TRP A 211 -23.34 -8.80 -13.16
C TRP A 211 -22.05 -9.19 -13.87
N ASP A 212 -21.73 -10.48 -13.88
CA ASP A 212 -20.61 -10.99 -14.67
C ASP A 212 -21.04 -11.21 -16.13
N TRP A 213 -20.64 -10.24 -16.96
CA TRP A 213 -20.84 -10.21 -18.41
C TRP A 213 -19.81 -11.04 -19.19
N ALA A 214 -18.69 -11.46 -18.57
CA ALA A 214 -17.66 -12.29 -19.19
C ALA A 214 -17.87 -13.80 -18.95
N SER A 215 -18.54 -14.16 -17.85
CA SER A 215 -18.84 -15.54 -17.49
C SER A 215 -19.67 -16.27 -18.56
N THR A 216 -19.19 -17.43 -19.01
CA THR A 216 -19.90 -18.35 -19.94
C THR A 216 -20.85 -19.32 -19.21
N GLY A 217 -21.40 -18.88 -18.08
CA GLY A 217 -22.37 -19.62 -17.26
C GLY A 217 -23.70 -19.90 -17.97
N ASN A 218 -24.44 -20.89 -17.47
CA ASN A 218 -25.68 -21.35 -18.09
C ASN A 218 -26.79 -20.28 -18.07
N GLY A 219 -27.41 -20.04 -19.23
CA GLY A 219 -28.39 -19.00 -19.44
C GLY A 219 -27.86 -17.84 -20.30
N PRO A 220 -28.72 -16.83 -20.58
CA PRO A 220 -28.36 -15.68 -21.40
C PRO A 220 -27.22 -14.85 -20.80
N ALA A 221 -26.42 -14.20 -21.66
CA ALA A 221 -25.37 -13.26 -21.26
C ALA A 221 -25.90 -12.18 -20.28
N VAL A 222 -27.03 -11.56 -20.62
CA VAL A 222 -27.77 -10.65 -19.73
C VAL A 222 -28.86 -11.45 -18.99
N PRO A 223 -28.80 -11.58 -17.65
CA PRO A 223 -29.82 -12.29 -16.86
C PRO A 223 -31.24 -11.74 -17.11
N THR A 224 -32.24 -12.62 -17.20
CA THR A 224 -33.62 -12.21 -17.50
C THR A 224 -34.16 -11.25 -16.44
N MET A 225 -33.80 -11.42 -15.17
CA MET A 225 -34.10 -10.48 -14.07
C MET A 225 -33.64 -9.02 -14.28
N LEU A 226 -32.79 -8.72 -15.28
CA LEU A 226 -32.41 -7.36 -15.67
C LEU A 226 -33.17 -6.87 -16.93
N ARG A 227 -33.87 -7.76 -17.64
CA ARG A 227 -34.58 -7.53 -18.91
C ARG A 227 -36.11 -7.69 -18.81
N ASP A 228 -36.60 -8.44 -17.84
CA ASP A 228 -38.02 -8.74 -17.68
C ASP A 228 -38.72 -7.52 -17.09
N GLN A 229 -39.76 -6.99 -17.76
CA GLN A 229 -40.44 -5.74 -17.39
C GLN A 229 -41.15 -5.80 -16.03
N THR A 230 -41.53 -7.00 -15.57
CA THR A 230 -42.21 -7.23 -14.29
C THR A 230 -41.55 -8.37 -13.52
N VAL A 231 -41.69 -8.36 -12.20
CA VAL A 231 -41.11 -9.37 -11.31
C VAL A 231 -42.06 -9.68 -10.16
N GLY A 232 -42.12 -10.96 -9.78
CA GLY A 232 -42.90 -11.43 -8.63
C GLY A 232 -42.16 -11.20 -7.32
N VAL A 233 -42.81 -10.54 -6.36
CA VAL A 233 -42.26 -10.21 -5.04
C VAL A 233 -43.26 -10.56 -3.92
N MET A 234 -42.75 -10.79 -2.72
CA MET A 234 -43.52 -10.90 -1.48
C MET A 234 -43.50 -9.54 -0.77
N LYS A 235 -44.61 -8.80 -0.80
CA LYS A 235 -44.81 -7.57 -0.02
C LYS A 235 -45.51 -7.87 1.32
N PRO A 236 -45.61 -6.92 2.27
CA PRO A 236 -46.32 -7.14 3.53
C PRO A 236 -47.77 -7.63 3.40
N GLN A 237 -48.42 -7.34 2.27
CA GLN A 237 -49.79 -7.76 1.94
C GLN A 237 -49.87 -9.17 1.30
N GLY A 238 -48.74 -9.76 0.92
CA GLY A 238 -48.65 -11.06 0.24
C GLY A 238 -47.87 -11.02 -1.09
N PRO A 239 -47.92 -12.12 -1.88
CA PRO A 239 -47.33 -12.18 -3.21
C PRO A 239 -48.00 -11.20 -4.18
N VAL A 240 -47.20 -10.48 -4.96
CA VAL A 240 -47.67 -9.51 -5.97
C VAL A 240 -46.64 -9.37 -7.09
N ALA A 241 -47.09 -9.10 -8.32
CA ALA A 241 -46.20 -8.71 -9.42
C ALA A 241 -46.03 -7.19 -9.45
N ILE A 242 -44.80 -6.70 -9.57
CA ILE A 242 -44.47 -5.27 -9.69
C ILE A 242 -43.72 -4.99 -11.00
N PRO A 243 -43.71 -3.73 -11.49
CA PRO A 243 -42.70 -3.30 -12.45
C PRO A 243 -41.30 -3.58 -11.89
N ASN A 244 -40.41 -4.12 -12.71
CA ASN A 244 -39.08 -4.52 -12.27
C ASN A 244 -38.17 -3.29 -12.10
N PRO A 245 -37.67 -2.95 -10.90
CA PRO A 245 -36.82 -1.78 -10.68
C PRO A 245 -35.41 -1.96 -11.27
N LEU A 246 -35.05 -3.15 -11.76
CA LEU A 246 -33.80 -3.41 -12.50
C LEU A 246 -33.96 -3.23 -14.02
N TYR A 247 -35.18 -3.05 -14.52
CA TYR A 247 -35.48 -2.91 -15.95
C TYR A 247 -35.21 -1.48 -16.47
N LYS A 248 -35.65 -0.46 -15.71
CA LYS A 248 -35.48 0.97 -16.03
C LYS A 248 -35.57 1.81 -14.76
N TYR A 249 -34.98 3.00 -14.78
CA TYR A 249 -35.39 4.11 -13.92
C TYR A 249 -36.40 4.99 -14.66
N SER A 250 -37.24 5.73 -13.91
CA SER A 250 -38.27 6.61 -14.46
C SER A 250 -38.26 7.95 -13.73
N TRP A 251 -38.25 9.04 -14.50
CA TRP A 251 -38.45 10.39 -13.97
C TRP A 251 -39.94 10.79 -13.98
N GLY A 252 -40.79 10.02 -14.67
CA GLY A 252 -42.17 10.38 -15.01
C GLY A 252 -42.24 11.47 -16.09
N THR A 253 -41.61 12.62 -15.84
CA THR A 253 -41.31 13.66 -16.82
C THR A 253 -39.81 13.89 -16.84
N TYR A 254 -39.18 13.85 -18.02
CA TYR A 254 -37.74 14.10 -18.15
C TYR A 254 -37.37 15.50 -17.59
N PRO A 255 -36.45 15.62 -16.61
CA PRO A 255 -36.24 16.88 -15.91
C PRO A 255 -35.49 17.91 -16.78
N ALA A 256 -35.98 19.16 -16.81
CA ALA A 256 -35.39 20.21 -17.64
C ALA A 256 -33.95 20.57 -17.25
N GLU A 257 -33.57 20.35 -15.99
CA GLU A 257 -32.20 20.50 -15.50
C GLU A 257 -31.19 19.51 -16.11
N MET A 258 -31.66 18.42 -16.73
CA MET A 258 -30.79 17.45 -17.43
C MET A 258 -30.27 17.96 -18.78
N GLY A 259 -30.76 19.12 -19.25
CA GLY A 259 -30.37 19.70 -20.53
C GLY A 259 -30.92 18.97 -21.77
N ASN A 260 -30.71 19.59 -22.93
CA ASN A 260 -31.28 19.16 -24.21
C ASN A 260 -30.27 18.41 -25.12
N SER A 261 -29.12 18.01 -24.58
CA SER A 261 -27.91 17.58 -25.31
C SER A 261 -27.91 16.12 -25.79
N GLY A 262 -29.06 15.59 -26.23
CA GLY A 262 -29.12 14.23 -26.77
C GLY A 262 -30.51 13.81 -27.26
N PRO A 263 -30.70 12.51 -27.61
CA PRO A 263 -31.99 12.00 -28.06
C PRO A 263 -33.06 11.91 -26.95
N TRP A 264 -32.68 12.07 -25.68
CA TRP A 264 -33.53 11.76 -24.51
C TRP A 264 -34.57 12.82 -24.15
N ASN A 265 -34.65 13.94 -24.88
CA ASN A 265 -35.55 15.07 -24.58
C ASN A 265 -37.05 14.70 -24.55
N ASN A 266 -37.41 13.48 -24.99
CA ASN A 266 -38.77 12.92 -24.92
C ASN A 266 -38.80 11.52 -24.24
N PHE A 267 -37.76 11.12 -23.50
CA PHE A 267 -37.67 9.81 -22.84
C PHE A 267 -38.01 9.95 -21.34
N PRO A 268 -39.21 9.54 -20.88
CA PRO A 268 -39.57 9.61 -19.45
C PRO A 268 -38.88 8.55 -18.59
N ASP A 269 -38.17 7.61 -19.23
CA ASP A 269 -37.52 6.45 -18.64
C ASP A 269 -36.12 6.23 -19.23
N THR A 270 -35.26 5.53 -18.50
CA THR A 270 -33.97 5.05 -19.04
C THR A 270 -34.19 3.93 -20.05
N LEU A 271 -33.71 4.13 -21.27
CA LEU A 271 -33.79 3.16 -22.38
C LEU A 271 -32.43 2.57 -22.75
N ARG A 272 -32.45 1.28 -23.12
CA ARG A 272 -31.29 0.46 -23.56
C ARG A 272 -31.51 -0.02 -25.00
N ARG A 273 -30.54 0.21 -25.89
CA ARG A 273 -30.66 0.02 -27.35
C ARG A 273 -32.04 0.48 -27.88
N PRO A 274 -32.40 1.77 -27.70
CA PRO A 274 -33.75 2.24 -27.97
C PRO A 274 -34.17 2.01 -29.43
N VAL A 275 -35.45 1.66 -29.62
CA VAL A 275 -36.13 1.64 -30.92
C VAL A 275 -37.33 2.59 -30.88
N ALA A 276 -37.73 3.09 -32.05
CA ALA A 276 -38.85 4.02 -32.20
C ALA A 276 -40.22 3.30 -32.31
N ASN A 277 -41.30 4.09 -32.25
CA ASN A 277 -42.65 3.73 -32.70
C ASN A 277 -43.23 2.39 -32.15
N PRO A 278 -43.61 2.30 -30.86
CA PRO A 278 -43.39 3.29 -29.80
C PRO A 278 -41.98 3.21 -29.21
N THR A 279 -41.50 4.33 -28.66
CA THR A 279 -40.16 4.45 -28.07
C THR A 279 -39.98 3.53 -26.87
N ARG A 280 -39.05 2.56 -26.96
CA ARG A 280 -38.82 1.53 -25.94
C ARG A 280 -37.41 0.93 -26.02
N SER A 281 -36.99 0.24 -24.97
CA SER A 281 -35.74 -0.54 -24.96
C SER A 281 -35.83 -1.76 -25.88
N ASN A 282 -34.68 -2.22 -26.40
CA ASN A 282 -34.55 -3.51 -27.08
C ASN A 282 -33.63 -4.44 -26.28
N ASN A 283 -34.15 -5.02 -25.20
CA ASN A 283 -33.36 -5.92 -24.35
C ASN A 283 -33.02 -7.24 -25.04
N ASN A 284 -33.74 -7.60 -26.11
CA ASN A 284 -33.50 -8.78 -26.94
C ASN A 284 -32.25 -8.60 -27.82
N GLU A 285 -32.15 -7.50 -28.57
CA GLU A 285 -30.91 -7.14 -29.26
C GLU A 285 -29.77 -6.99 -28.26
N MET A 286 -29.97 -6.27 -27.15
CA MET A 286 -28.93 -6.09 -26.12
C MET A 286 -28.33 -7.43 -25.67
N ASN A 287 -29.17 -8.43 -25.35
CA ASN A 287 -28.67 -9.75 -24.98
C ASN A 287 -27.92 -10.45 -26.12
N ALA A 288 -28.40 -10.35 -27.35
CA ALA A 288 -27.75 -10.97 -28.51
C ALA A 288 -26.39 -10.32 -28.85
N ARG A 289 -26.26 -9.00 -28.68
CA ARG A 289 -24.95 -8.30 -28.76
C ARG A 289 -24.00 -8.81 -27.69
N PHE A 290 -24.45 -8.90 -26.44
CA PHE A 290 -23.64 -9.40 -25.33
C PHE A 290 -23.23 -10.86 -25.50
N GLU A 291 -24.09 -11.72 -26.04
CA GLU A 291 -23.76 -13.12 -26.35
C GLU A 291 -22.72 -13.20 -27.48
N ALA A 292 -22.88 -12.42 -28.55
CA ALA A 292 -21.95 -12.37 -29.69
C ALA A 292 -20.53 -11.86 -29.33
N MET A 293 -20.42 -10.94 -28.36
CA MET A 293 -19.13 -10.45 -27.85
C MET A 293 -18.65 -11.17 -26.58
N ARG A 294 -19.39 -12.16 -26.06
CA ARG A 294 -19.13 -12.81 -24.75
C ARG A 294 -17.75 -13.44 -24.66
N LEU A 295 -17.30 -14.09 -25.74
CA LEU A 295 -15.98 -14.70 -25.83
C LEU A 295 -14.85 -13.66 -25.96
N SER A 296 -15.10 -12.53 -26.64
CA SER A 296 -14.17 -11.39 -26.63
C SER A 296 -14.04 -10.80 -25.22
N LEU A 297 -15.15 -10.55 -24.52
CA LEU A 297 -15.15 -10.05 -23.16
C LEU A 297 -14.42 -10.99 -22.18
N ARG A 298 -14.67 -12.30 -22.31
CA ARG A 298 -13.92 -13.35 -21.61
C ARG A 298 -12.41 -13.26 -21.86
N ASP A 299 -12.01 -13.23 -23.13
CA ASP A 299 -10.60 -13.22 -23.52
C ASP A 299 -9.88 -11.93 -23.11
N ARG A 300 -10.58 -10.78 -23.16
CA ARG A 300 -10.06 -9.49 -22.68
C ARG A 300 -9.80 -9.52 -21.18
N VAL A 301 -10.74 -10.01 -20.39
CA VAL A 301 -10.54 -10.20 -18.93
C VAL A 301 -9.41 -11.19 -18.64
N PHE A 302 -9.36 -12.33 -19.34
CA PHE A 302 -8.30 -13.32 -19.13
C PHE A 302 -6.91 -12.78 -19.49
N ALA A 303 -6.78 -12.12 -20.65
CA ALA A 303 -5.52 -11.51 -21.10
C ALA A 303 -5.05 -10.39 -20.16
N LEU A 304 -5.97 -9.53 -19.71
CA LEU A 304 -5.69 -8.46 -18.75
C LEU A 304 -5.00 -9.02 -17.49
N PHE A 305 -5.59 -10.06 -16.89
CA PHE A 305 -5.05 -10.73 -15.71
C PHE A 305 -3.74 -11.50 -15.98
N ALA A 306 -3.62 -12.17 -17.13
CA ALA A 306 -2.42 -12.91 -17.52
C ALA A 306 -1.21 -12.02 -17.91
N SER A 307 -1.43 -10.75 -18.24
CA SER A 307 -0.34 -9.79 -18.51
C SER A 307 0.47 -9.39 -17.27
N LYS A 308 -0.14 -9.48 -16.07
CA LYS A 308 0.50 -9.15 -14.78
C LYS A 308 1.09 -7.72 -14.77
N ALA A 309 0.42 -6.80 -15.47
CA ALA A 309 0.87 -5.43 -15.67
C ALA A 309 0.64 -4.51 -14.44
N PRO A 310 1.37 -3.39 -14.32
CA PRO A 310 1.12 -2.39 -13.30
C PRO A 310 -0.29 -1.77 -13.36
N TRP A 311 -0.87 -1.49 -12.19
CA TRP A 311 -2.18 -0.83 -12.04
C TRP A 311 -2.32 0.43 -12.90
N GLY A 312 -1.28 1.27 -12.95
CA GLY A 312 -1.27 2.53 -13.71
C GLY A 312 -1.43 2.37 -15.23
N ASP A 313 -1.27 1.14 -15.72
CA ASP A 313 -1.34 0.80 -17.15
C ASP A 313 -2.66 0.08 -17.48
N VAL A 314 -3.26 -0.61 -16.50
CA VAL A 314 -4.55 -1.31 -16.62
C VAL A 314 -5.75 -0.56 -16.05
N THR A 315 -5.55 0.55 -15.31
CA THR A 315 -6.66 1.25 -14.65
C THR A 315 -7.46 2.17 -15.58
N SER A 316 -6.90 2.61 -16.70
CA SER A 316 -7.53 3.57 -17.61
C SER A 316 -7.18 3.27 -19.06
N ALA A 317 -8.06 3.64 -19.99
CA ALA A 317 -7.81 3.54 -21.42
C ALA A 317 -6.93 4.70 -21.94
N ALA A 318 -6.72 5.77 -21.16
CA ALA A 318 -6.04 6.98 -21.62
C ALA A 318 -4.56 6.76 -21.95
N ILE A 319 -4.12 7.32 -23.07
CA ILE A 319 -2.71 7.58 -23.38
C ILE A 319 -2.37 8.99 -22.88
N GLY A 320 -1.16 9.22 -22.40
CA GLY A 320 -0.71 10.54 -21.91
C GLY A 320 -0.86 10.75 -20.40
N ALA A 321 -1.88 10.14 -19.77
CA ALA A 321 -2.15 10.28 -18.33
C ALA A 321 -0.95 10.02 -17.39
N ARG A 322 0.09 9.28 -17.85
CA ARG A 322 1.38 9.09 -17.17
C ARG A 322 2.61 9.27 -18.09
N THR A 323 2.47 9.93 -19.25
CA THR A 323 3.39 10.01 -20.41
C THR A 323 4.04 8.74 -20.96
N ALA A 324 4.69 7.93 -20.13
CA ALA A 324 5.60 6.86 -20.55
C ALA A 324 4.94 5.47 -20.64
N VAL A 325 3.74 5.26 -20.08
CA VAL A 325 3.21 3.90 -19.84
C VAL A 325 1.70 3.70 -20.05
N SER A 326 0.85 4.69 -19.78
CA SER A 326 -0.61 4.51 -19.83
C SER A 326 -1.16 4.16 -21.21
N GLY A 327 -2.08 3.20 -21.24
CA GLY A 327 -2.57 2.57 -22.47
C GLY A 327 -1.55 1.65 -23.15
N GLY A 328 -0.31 1.54 -22.66
CA GLY A 328 0.77 0.76 -23.30
C GLY A 328 0.53 -0.75 -23.30
N GLY A 329 -0.08 -1.29 -22.25
CA GLY A 329 -0.28 -2.73 -22.00
C GLY A 329 -1.32 -3.44 -22.89
N VAL A 330 -1.77 -4.62 -22.42
CA VAL A 330 -2.59 -5.56 -23.23
C VAL A 330 -4.08 -5.19 -23.33
N ASP A 331 -4.63 -4.45 -22.37
CA ASP A 331 -5.96 -3.81 -22.34
C ASP A 331 -6.10 -3.02 -21.00
N SER A 332 -7.28 -2.47 -20.66
CA SER A 332 -7.54 -1.82 -19.36
C SER A 332 -8.98 -2.02 -18.84
N PHE A 333 -9.22 -1.82 -17.53
CA PHE A 333 -10.56 -1.90 -16.94
C PHE A 333 -11.54 -0.92 -17.61
N GLU A 334 -11.13 0.33 -17.82
CA GLU A 334 -11.92 1.35 -18.51
C GLU A 334 -12.20 0.94 -19.97
N SER A 335 -11.21 0.42 -20.69
CA SER A 335 -11.35 -0.06 -22.08
C SER A 335 -12.36 -1.22 -22.22
N ILE A 336 -12.51 -2.07 -21.21
CA ILE A 336 -13.53 -3.14 -21.21
C ILE A 336 -14.88 -2.59 -20.72
N HIS A 337 -14.89 -1.71 -19.71
CA HIS A 337 -16.07 -0.99 -19.21
C HIS A 337 -16.79 -0.21 -20.32
N ASP A 338 -16.05 0.57 -21.11
CA ASP A 338 -16.57 1.37 -22.23
C ASP A 338 -17.29 0.48 -23.27
N ALA A 339 -16.82 -0.76 -23.47
CA ALA A 339 -17.48 -1.72 -24.35
C ALA A 339 -18.82 -2.24 -23.79
N ILE A 340 -18.98 -2.37 -22.47
CA ILE A 340 -20.27 -2.73 -21.85
C ILE A 340 -21.27 -1.58 -21.93
N HIS A 341 -20.80 -0.35 -21.68
CA HIS A 341 -21.60 0.86 -21.83
C HIS A 341 -22.14 1.01 -23.25
N ASN A 342 -21.27 0.90 -24.26
CA ASN A 342 -21.65 0.96 -25.66
C ASN A 342 -22.61 -0.17 -26.05
N ALA A 343 -22.35 -1.42 -25.64
CA ALA A 343 -23.23 -2.55 -25.97
C ALA A 343 -24.63 -2.44 -25.36
N ALA A 344 -24.73 -2.00 -24.09
CA ALA A 344 -25.99 -1.86 -23.36
C ALA A 344 -26.82 -0.65 -23.81
N GLY A 345 -26.19 0.51 -23.98
CA GLY A 345 -26.87 1.71 -24.45
C GLY A 345 -27.18 1.66 -25.95
N GLY A 346 -26.23 1.11 -26.71
CA GLY A 346 -26.32 0.83 -28.14
C GLY A 346 -26.17 2.04 -29.05
N GLU A 347 -25.79 1.73 -30.29
CA GLU A 347 -25.59 2.64 -31.41
C GLU A 347 -26.90 3.31 -31.92
N SER A 348 -28.00 3.22 -31.14
CA SER A 348 -29.19 4.06 -31.26
C SER A 348 -29.34 5.10 -30.14
N GLY A 349 -28.38 5.20 -29.21
CA GLY A 349 -28.27 6.30 -28.25
C GLY A 349 -29.02 6.11 -26.93
N GLY A 350 -29.07 4.89 -26.39
CA GLY A 350 -29.61 4.62 -25.04
C GLY A 350 -28.76 5.25 -23.92
N HIS A 351 -29.25 5.24 -22.69
CA HIS A 351 -28.65 6.04 -21.61
C HIS A 351 -27.24 5.55 -21.21
N MET A 352 -27.02 4.22 -21.19
CA MET A 352 -25.69 3.64 -20.98
C MET A 352 -24.65 4.03 -22.06
N TYR A 353 -25.08 4.49 -23.24
CA TYR A 353 -24.20 4.90 -24.35
C TYR A 353 -23.59 6.30 -24.16
N TYR A 354 -24.06 7.06 -23.17
CA TYR A 354 -23.59 8.41 -22.90
C TYR A 354 -23.11 8.49 -21.46
N LEU A 355 -21.82 8.75 -21.29
CA LEU A 355 -21.09 8.78 -20.03
C LEU A 355 -21.82 9.62 -18.96
N ASP A 356 -22.30 10.79 -19.35
CA ASP A 356 -22.96 11.77 -18.49
C ASP A 356 -24.44 11.46 -18.15
N GLN A 357 -25.02 10.41 -18.73
CA GLN A 357 -26.40 9.94 -18.46
C GLN A 357 -26.48 8.51 -17.91
N SER A 358 -25.40 7.72 -18.02
CA SER A 358 -25.44 6.27 -17.81
C SER A 358 -25.86 5.84 -16.41
N ALA A 359 -25.47 6.57 -15.36
CA ALA A 359 -25.70 6.20 -13.96
C ALA A 359 -27.18 6.15 -13.54
N PHE A 360 -28.09 6.71 -14.34
CA PHE A 360 -29.52 6.58 -14.09
C PHE A 360 -30.06 5.17 -14.45
N ASP A 361 -29.45 4.44 -15.37
CA ASP A 361 -29.92 3.09 -15.71
C ASP A 361 -29.56 2.09 -14.60
N PRO A 362 -30.51 1.30 -14.06
CA PRO A 362 -30.22 0.31 -13.01
C PRO A 362 -29.10 -0.69 -13.34
N ILE A 363 -28.83 -0.98 -14.63
CA ILE A 363 -27.76 -1.91 -15.02
C ILE A 363 -26.35 -1.33 -14.78
N PHE A 364 -26.21 0.00 -14.73
CA PHE A 364 -24.96 0.69 -14.41
C PHE A 364 -24.35 0.16 -13.10
N TRP A 365 -25.19 0.05 -12.07
CA TRP A 365 -24.76 -0.31 -10.72
C TRP A 365 -24.26 -1.75 -10.63
N LEU A 366 -24.88 -2.69 -11.35
CA LEU A 366 -24.44 -4.08 -11.42
C LEU A 366 -23.21 -4.25 -12.34
N HIS A 367 -23.09 -3.42 -13.37
CA HIS A 367 -21.91 -3.36 -14.23
C HIS A 367 -20.69 -2.84 -13.45
N HIS A 368 -20.81 -1.67 -12.82
CA HIS A 368 -19.76 -1.05 -12.00
C HIS A 368 -19.40 -1.91 -10.78
N ALA A 369 -20.36 -2.62 -10.16
CA ALA A 369 -20.06 -3.61 -9.14
C ALA A 369 -19.22 -4.80 -9.66
N ASN A 370 -19.25 -5.12 -10.96
CA ASN A 370 -18.31 -6.08 -11.56
C ASN A 370 -16.98 -5.43 -11.97
N VAL A 371 -16.95 -4.14 -12.33
CA VAL A 371 -15.69 -3.41 -12.57
C VAL A 371 -14.90 -3.28 -11.26
N ASP A 372 -15.54 -2.94 -10.14
CA ASP A 372 -14.93 -2.93 -8.80
C ASP A 372 -14.52 -4.35 -8.34
N ARG A 373 -15.25 -5.39 -8.75
CA ARG A 373 -14.83 -6.80 -8.55
C ARG A 373 -13.54 -7.11 -9.29
N LEU A 374 -13.47 -6.80 -10.58
CA LEU A 374 -12.26 -7.03 -11.38
C LEU A 374 -11.08 -6.21 -10.82
N ALA A 375 -11.33 -4.97 -10.36
CA ALA A 375 -10.32 -4.13 -9.72
C ALA A 375 -9.84 -4.68 -8.34
N ASP A 376 -10.75 -5.15 -7.48
CA ASP A 376 -10.41 -5.81 -6.21
C ASP A 376 -9.64 -7.12 -6.45
N MET A 377 -10.07 -7.95 -7.41
CA MET A 377 -9.36 -9.15 -7.82
C MET A 377 -7.96 -8.85 -8.37
N TYR A 378 -7.82 -7.86 -9.27
CA TYR A 378 -6.54 -7.51 -9.88
C TYR A 378 -5.52 -6.97 -8.87
N HIS A 379 -5.99 -6.35 -7.78
CA HIS A 379 -5.09 -5.91 -6.72
C HIS A 379 -4.24 -7.07 -6.18
N TYR A 380 -4.77 -8.29 -6.10
CA TYR A 380 -4.01 -9.48 -5.67
C TYR A 380 -3.09 -10.08 -6.76
N ILE A 381 -3.17 -9.60 -8.02
CA ILE A 381 -2.25 -9.97 -9.11
C ILE A 381 -0.97 -9.12 -9.05
N THR A 382 -1.09 -7.80 -8.85
CA THR A 382 0.06 -6.86 -8.75
C THR A 382 0.00 -5.95 -7.52
N PRO A 383 0.09 -6.51 -6.29
CA PRO A 383 -0.23 -5.81 -5.02
C PRO A 383 0.63 -4.58 -4.68
N ASN A 384 1.84 -4.46 -5.24
CA ASN A 384 2.76 -3.33 -5.06
C ASN A 384 2.64 -2.26 -6.17
N THR A 385 1.62 -2.33 -7.04
CA THR A 385 1.40 -1.29 -8.06
C THR A 385 0.13 -0.47 -7.83
N TRP A 386 -0.63 -0.75 -6.76
CA TRP A 386 -1.89 -0.08 -6.43
C TRP A 386 -1.76 1.46 -6.48
N MET A 387 -2.46 2.06 -7.44
CA MET A 387 -2.37 3.46 -7.82
C MET A 387 -1.00 3.93 -8.31
N ALA A 388 -1.03 4.89 -9.24
CA ALA A 388 0.14 5.58 -9.73
C ALA A 388 -0.18 7.07 -9.96
N ASN A 389 0.85 7.92 -9.88
CA ASN A 389 0.74 9.34 -10.22
C ASN A 389 0.25 9.48 -11.67
N GLY A 390 -0.66 10.42 -11.93
CA GLY A 390 -1.13 10.73 -13.28
C GLY A 390 -1.98 12.00 -13.35
N ASN A 391 -2.13 12.55 -14.55
CA ASN A 391 -2.74 13.86 -14.75
C ASN A 391 -4.22 13.77 -15.20
N VAL A 392 -4.98 14.83 -14.92
CA VAL A 392 -6.39 14.97 -15.33
C VAL A 392 -6.47 15.30 -16.82
N MET A 393 -7.02 14.38 -17.61
CA MET A 393 -7.00 14.47 -19.08
C MET A 393 -8.09 15.39 -19.67
N HIS A 394 -9.16 15.73 -18.93
CA HIS A 394 -10.20 16.67 -19.34
C HIS A 394 -10.82 17.43 -18.15
N PRO A 395 -11.49 18.57 -18.35
CA PRO A 395 -12.17 19.30 -17.26
C PRO A 395 -13.32 18.50 -16.61
N MET A 396 -13.46 18.62 -15.29
CA MET A 396 -14.45 17.93 -14.43
C MET A 396 -15.03 18.87 -13.37
N ALA A 397 -16.11 18.45 -12.69
CA ALA A 397 -16.75 19.19 -11.59
C ALA A 397 -15.78 19.70 -10.52
N GLN A 398 -14.74 18.92 -10.22
CA GLN A 398 -13.79 19.14 -9.12
C GLN A 398 -12.35 19.48 -9.54
N TRP A 399 -11.97 19.29 -10.81
CA TRP A 399 -10.59 19.44 -11.31
C TRP A 399 -10.56 20.01 -12.74
N ASN A 400 -9.49 20.73 -13.06
CA ASN A 400 -9.16 21.21 -14.40
C ASN A 400 -8.23 20.24 -15.14
N GLN A 401 -8.15 20.39 -16.47
CA GLN A 401 -7.20 19.64 -17.29
C GLN A 401 -5.74 19.95 -16.92
N GLY A 402 -4.88 18.93 -16.94
CA GLY A 402 -3.47 19.04 -16.59
C GLY A 402 -3.18 19.07 -15.08
N GLU A 403 -4.20 18.97 -14.22
CA GLU A 403 -3.95 18.84 -12.78
C GLU A 403 -3.38 17.45 -12.43
N PRO A 404 -2.21 17.35 -11.77
CA PRO A 404 -1.68 16.08 -11.32
C PRO A 404 -2.45 15.51 -10.12
N LYS A 405 -2.63 14.19 -10.09
CA LYS A 405 -3.32 13.42 -9.04
C LYS A 405 -2.54 12.16 -8.66
N ASN A 406 -2.77 11.65 -7.45
CA ASN A 406 -2.11 10.46 -6.90
C ASN A 406 -3.03 9.67 -5.95
N ALA A 407 -2.50 8.62 -5.30
CA ALA A 407 -3.26 7.76 -4.38
C ALA A 407 -3.88 8.48 -3.17
N TYR A 408 -3.38 9.67 -2.82
CA TYR A 408 -3.82 10.50 -1.69
C TYR A 408 -4.73 11.67 -2.13
N SER A 409 -4.95 11.87 -3.43
CA SER A 409 -5.88 12.87 -3.95
C SER A 409 -7.32 12.63 -3.43
N PRO A 410 -8.04 13.68 -2.98
CA PRO A 410 -9.41 13.54 -2.49
C PRO A 410 -10.39 13.00 -3.53
N LEU A 411 -11.05 11.88 -3.23
CA LEU A 411 -12.14 11.29 -4.00
C LEU A 411 -13.45 12.06 -3.79
N LYS A 412 -13.44 13.33 -4.17
CA LYS A 412 -14.60 14.24 -4.12
C LYS A 412 -15.74 13.69 -4.99
N PRO A 413 -17.01 13.76 -4.54
CA PRO A 413 -17.53 14.43 -3.34
C PRO A 413 -17.70 13.51 -2.11
N PHE A 414 -17.03 12.35 -2.05
CA PHE A 414 -17.32 11.29 -1.07
C PHE A 414 -16.59 11.49 0.26
N THR A 415 -17.34 11.70 1.35
CA THR A 415 -16.80 11.95 2.70
C THR A 415 -16.89 10.73 3.62
N LYS A 416 -15.81 10.43 4.34
CA LYS A 416 -15.70 9.29 5.28
C LYS A 416 -16.21 9.59 6.69
N ASP A 417 -16.48 10.86 6.98
CA ASP A 417 -17.06 11.33 8.23
C ASP A 417 -18.00 12.53 8.03
N GLN A 418 -18.66 12.94 9.11
CA GLN A 418 -19.60 14.07 9.14
C GLN A 418 -18.91 15.44 9.20
N SER A 419 -17.59 15.51 9.37
CA SER A 419 -16.81 16.76 9.41
C SER A 419 -16.36 17.24 8.03
N GLY A 420 -16.47 16.39 7.01
CA GLY A 420 -16.16 16.72 5.62
C GLY A 420 -14.86 16.11 5.09
N THR A 421 -14.19 15.21 5.83
CA THR A 421 -12.97 14.57 5.32
C THR A 421 -13.32 13.66 4.15
N TYR A 422 -12.70 13.88 2.99
CA TYR A 422 -12.89 13.02 1.82
C TYR A 422 -12.19 11.66 1.99
N PHE A 423 -12.64 10.67 1.22
CA PHE A 423 -11.87 9.45 0.97
C PHE A 423 -10.65 9.74 0.08
N THR A 424 -9.61 8.92 0.22
CA THR A 424 -8.50 8.79 -0.73
C THR A 424 -8.50 7.38 -1.32
N ALA A 425 -7.73 7.13 -2.39
CA ALA A 425 -7.59 5.77 -2.94
C ALA A 425 -6.82 4.81 -2.00
N MET A 426 -6.15 5.34 -0.96
CA MET A 426 -5.52 4.53 0.10
C MET A 426 -6.52 4.07 1.18
N ASP A 427 -7.46 4.94 1.59
CA ASP A 427 -8.48 4.61 2.61
C ASP A 427 -9.32 3.36 2.24
N ILE A 428 -9.55 3.16 0.93
CA ILE A 428 -10.49 2.18 0.35
C ILE A 428 -9.80 0.98 -0.33
N LYS A 429 -8.50 0.80 -0.09
CA LYS A 429 -7.69 -0.24 -0.73
C LYS A 429 -8.19 -1.66 -0.40
N ASP A 430 -8.60 -1.89 0.85
CA ASP A 430 -9.43 -3.05 1.24
C ASP A 430 -10.92 -2.68 1.11
N THR A 431 -11.64 -3.42 0.28
CA THR A 431 -13.11 -3.30 0.12
C THR A 431 -13.86 -3.48 1.43
N ARG A 432 -13.29 -4.20 2.41
CA ARG A 432 -13.92 -4.45 3.72
C ARG A 432 -13.99 -3.22 4.61
N THR A 433 -13.23 -2.15 4.34
CA THR A 433 -13.42 -0.83 4.97
C THR A 433 -14.85 -0.29 4.74
N LEU A 434 -15.49 -0.68 3.63
CA LEU A 434 -16.84 -0.29 3.24
C LEU A 434 -17.87 -1.42 3.50
N GLY A 435 -17.51 -2.42 4.32
CA GLY A 435 -18.42 -3.47 4.78
C GLY A 435 -18.73 -4.59 3.77
N TYR A 436 -17.98 -4.72 2.68
CA TYR A 436 -18.14 -5.79 1.68
C TYR A 436 -16.81 -6.44 1.24
N TYR A 437 -16.90 -7.52 0.47
CA TYR A 437 -15.79 -8.15 -0.27
C TYR A 437 -16.36 -8.94 -1.47
N TYR A 438 -15.54 -9.66 -2.23
CA TYR A 438 -16.01 -10.54 -3.32
C TYR A 438 -15.67 -12.02 -3.05
N PRO A 439 -16.47 -12.99 -3.53
CA PRO A 439 -16.21 -14.42 -3.33
C PRO A 439 -14.82 -14.87 -3.82
N GLU A 440 -14.32 -14.26 -4.90
CA GLU A 440 -12.98 -14.52 -5.44
C GLU A 440 -11.83 -13.90 -4.63
N THR A 441 -12.14 -13.04 -3.65
CA THR A 441 -11.13 -12.33 -2.82
C THR A 441 -11.35 -12.54 -1.31
N SER A 442 -12.15 -13.53 -0.90
CA SER A 442 -12.43 -13.82 0.52
C SER A 442 -11.16 -14.03 1.34
N ASP A 443 -10.19 -14.74 0.75
CA ASP A 443 -8.97 -15.23 1.39
C ASP A 443 -7.77 -14.32 1.11
N ARG A 444 -7.99 -13.22 0.37
CA ARG A 444 -7.01 -12.16 0.06
C ARG A 444 -5.73 -12.69 -0.63
N SER A 445 -5.83 -13.74 -1.45
CA SER A 445 -4.67 -14.42 -2.04
C SER A 445 -4.68 -14.42 -3.57
N TYR A 446 -3.48 -14.35 -4.17
CA TYR A 446 -3.28 -14.55 -5.61
C TYR A 446 -3.84 -15.88 -6.10
N GLN A 447 -3.59 -16.97 -5.37
CA GLN A 447 -4.01 -18.32 -5.76
C GLN A 447 -5.54 -18.42 -5.92
N GLN A 448 -6.30 -17.81 -5.01
CA GLN A 448 -7.76 -17.78 -5.10
C GLN A 448 -8.23 -17.04 -6.37
N VAL A 449 -7.64 -15.89 -6.66
CA VAL A 449 -7.96 -15.08 -7.85
C VAL A 449 -7.52 -15.78 -9.15
N ALA A 450 -6.31 -16.34 -9.19
CA ALA A 450 -5.79 -17.07 -10.35
C ALA A 450 -6.64 -18.30 -10.68
N GLN A 451 -6.99 -19.11 -9.68
CA GLN A 451 -7.93 -20.23 -9.83
C GLN A 451 -9.31 -19.75 -10.29
N ALA A 452 -9.81 -18.61 -9.79
CA ALA A 452 -11.10 -18.06 -10.21
C ALA A 452 -11.09 -17.60 -11.67
N VAL A 453 -10.07 -16.84 -12.08
CA VAL A 453 -9.89 -16.33 -13.45
C VAL A 453 -9.70 -17.48 -14.44
N THR A 454 -8.87 -18.48 -14.12
CA THR A 454 -8.71 -19.68 -14.96
C THR A 454 -10.01 -20.48 -15.06
N ARG A 455 -10.78 -20.61 -13.97
CA ARG A 455 -12.06 -21.33 -13.94
C ARG A 455 -13.20 -20.61 -14.67
N GLN A 456 -13.24 -19.28 -14.62
CA GLN A 456 -14.34 -18.47 -15.17
C GLN A 456 -14.08 -18.00 -16.60
N TYR A 457 -12.82 -17.67 -16.92
CA TYR A 457 -12.44 -16.99 -18.15
C TYR A 457 -11.36 -17.73 -18.97
N GLY A 458 -10.83 -18.85 -18.47
CA GLY A 458 -9.87 -19.67 -19.20
C GLY A 458 -10.42 -20.29 -20.49
N ALA A 459 -9.54 -20.44 -21.48
CA ALA A 459 -9.84 -21.13 -22.73
C ALA A 459 -10.04 -22.64 -22.53
N GLY A 460 -11.04 -23.23 -23.19
CA GLY A 460 -11.33 -24.67 -23.11
C GLY A 460 -12.09 -25.18 -21.88
N VAL A 461 -12.68 -24.28 -21.06
CA VAL A 461 -13.46 -24.64 -19.85
C VAL A 461 -14.72 -25.48 -20.15
N ARG A 462 -15.16 -25.56 -21.41
CA ARG A 462 -16.04 -26.64 -21.90
C ARG A 462 -15.23 -27.57 -22.81
N SER A 463 -15.28 -28.89 -22.54
CA SER A 463 -14.51 -29.89 -23.27
C SER A 463 -14.97 -29.99 -24.73
N ILE A 464 -14.08 -29.64 -25.67
CA ILE A 464 -14.32 -29.78 -27.11
C ILE A 464 -14.23 -31.27 -27.46
N THR A 465 -15.38 -31.95 -27.50
CA THR A 465 -15.44 -33.32 -28.04
C THR A 465 -15.26 -33.28 -29.56
N LYS A 466 -14.42 -34.18 -30.11
CA LYS A 466 -14.07 -34.25 -31.56
C LYS A 466 -15.24 -34.66 -32.50
N ARG A 467 -16.48 -34.43 -32.10
CA ARG A 467 -17.71 -34.69 -32.87
C ARG A 467 -18.79 -33.63 -32.63
N ASP A 468 -18.46 -32.54 -31.94
CA ASP A 468 -19.39 -31.43 -31.80
C ASP A 468 -19.26 -30.49 -33.02
N ASP A 469 -19.78 -30.97 -34.14
CA ASP A 469 -19.98 -30.16 -35.35
C ASP A 469 -21.09 -29.10 -35.15
N SER A 470 -21.75 -29.06 -33.98
CA SER A 470 -22.71 -28.01 -33.60
C SER A 470 -21.98 -26.73 -33.16
N VAL A 471 -21.31 -26.13 -34.14
CA VAL A 471 -21.22 -24.67 -34.27
C VAL A 471 -22.64 -24.13 -34.08
N GLY A 472 -22.92 -23.59 -32.89
CA GLY A 472 -24.17 -22.85 -32.64
C GLY A 472 -24.31 -21.69 -33.62
N PRO A 473 -25.47 -21.01 -33.70
CA PRO A 473 -25.75 -20.03 -34.77
C PRO A 473 -24.73 -18.89 -34.91
N THR A 474 -23.89 -18.63 -33.91
CA THR A 474 -22.81 -17.63 -33.87
C THR A 474 -21.40 -18.21 -33.69
N GLY A 475 -21.23 -19.54 -33.83
CA GLY A 475 -20.19 -20.32 -33.12
C GLY A 475 -18.71 -20.01 -33.43
N GLN A 476 -18.18 -19.00 -32.74
CA GLN A 476 -16.75 -18.73 -32.55
C GLN A 476 -16.06 -19.91 -31.82
N TYR A 477 -14.77 -20.11 -32.09
CA TYR A 477 -13.97 -21.13 -31.40
C TYR A 477 -13.71 -20.71 -29.94
N GLN A 478 -14.06 -21.56 -28.97
CA GLN A 478 -13.97 -21.25 -27.53
C GLN A 478 -12.53 -21.18 -26.97
N GLY A 479 -11.52 -21.32 -27.82
CA GLY A 479 -10.11 -21.35 -27.45
C GLY A 479 -9.68 -22.70 -26.86
N ARG A 480 -8.36 -22.93 -26.90
CA ARG A 480 -7.64 -23.97 -26.17
C ARG A 480 -6.65 -23.31 -25.19
N PRO A 481 -6.21 -24.01 -24.12
CA PRO A 481 -5.08 -23.56 -23.33
C PRO A 481 -3.87 -23.19 -24.20
N ILE A 482 -3.13 -22.16 -23.76
CA ILE A 482 -1.86 -21.74 -24.34
C ILE A 482 -0.87 -22.92 -24.26
N LYS A 483 -0.12 -23.16 -25.36
CA LYS A 483 0.96 -24.14 -25.44
C LYS A 483 2.30 -23.42 -25.61
N GLU A 484 3.40 -24.11 -25.30
CA GLU A 484 4.74 -23.56 -25.53
C GLU A 484 4.96 -23.18 -26.99
N GLY A 485 5.42 -21.95 -27.25
CA GLY A 485 5.60 -21.40 -28.59
C GLY A 485 4.34 -20.82 -29.25
N ASP A 486 3.22 -20.70 -28.54
CA ASP A 486 2.12 -19.81 -28.94
C ASP A 486 2.53 -18.33 -28.83
N TYR A 487 1.86 -17.48 -29.61
CA TYR A 487 1.86 -16.04 -29.42
C TYR A 487 0.44 -15.59 -29.07
N HIS A 488 0.34 -14.60 -28.19
CA HIS A 488 -0.89 -13.87 -27.96
C HIS A 488 -0.93 -12.68 -28.92
N THR A 489 -2.00 -12.60 -29.70
CA THR A 489 -2.18 -11.57 -30.74
C THR A 489 -3.42 -10.74 -30.43
N VAL A 490 -3.30 -9.42 -30.58
CA VAL A 490 -4.35 -8.42 -30.33
C VAL A 490 -4.50 -7.47 -31.53
N LEU A 491 -5.72 -6.98 -31.76
CA LEU A 491 -5.95 -5.75 -32.51
C LEU A 491 -5.94 -4.58 -31.51
N ALA A 492 -4.90 -3.76 -31.55
CA ALA A 492 -4.82 -2.52 -30.79
C ALA A 492 -5.54 -1.39 -31.55
N VAL A 493 -6.43 -0.69 -30.86
CA VAL A 493 -7.22 0.43 -31.40
C VAL A 493 -6.90 1.68 -30.59
N ILE A 494 -6.63 2.78 -31.28
CA ILE A 494 -6.34 4.09 -30.70
C ILE A 494 -7.35 5.11 -31.23
N ALA A 495 -7.90 5.93 -30.34
CA ALA A 495 -9.06 6.78 -30.64
C ALA A 495 -9.15 7.99 -29.70
N ASP A 496 -9.67 9.13 -30.17
CA ASP A 496 -10.04 10.28 -29.32
C ASP A 496 -11.43 10.07 -28.69
N LYS A 497 -11.49 9.94 -27.36
CA LYS A 497 -12.71 9.65 -26.58
C LYS A 497 -13.85 10.64 -26.82
N TYR A 498 -13.54 11.84 -27.32
CA TYR A 498 -14.52 12.89 -27.61
C TYR A 498 -14.49 13.39 -29.06
N ALA A 499 -14.07 12.54 -30.01
CA ALA A 499 -14.05 12.82 -31.45
C ALA A 499 -15.42 13.19 -32.03
N ILE A 500 -16.51 12.70 -31.44
CA ILE A 500 -17.90 12.97 -31.81
C ILE A 500 -18.76 13.29 -30.57
N SER A 501 -20.06 13.54 -30.76
CA SER A 501 -21.04 13.58 -29.66
C SER A 501 -21.57 12.17 -29.42
N GLY A 502 -21.57 11.73 -28.16
CA GLY A 502 -21.80 10.34 -27.79
C GLY A 502 -20.63 9.42 -28.11
N SER A 503 -20.87 8.13 -27.86
CA SER A 503 -19.89 7.07 -28.03
C SER A 503 -19.75 6.60 -29.48
N TYR A 504 -18.77 5.72 -29.72
CA TYR A 504 -18.70 4.90 -30.94
C TYR A 504 -17.98 3.57 -30.68
N THR A 505 -18.28 2.57 -31.51
CA THR A 505 -17.85 1.18 -31.31
C THR A 505 -17.08 0.69 -32.52
N VAL A 506 -15.93 0.05 -32.30
CA VAL A 506 -15.11 -0.60 -33.33
C VAL A 506 -15.34 -2.10 -33.26
N HIS A 507 -15.84 -2.68 -34.34
CA HIS A 507 -16.18 -4.10 -34.47
C HIS A 507 -15.15 -4.82 -35.34
N CYS A 508 -14.62 -5.95 -34.86
CA CYS A 508 -13.55 -6.72 -35.50
C CYS A 508 -14.07 -8.06 -36.06
N PHE A 509 -13.58 -8.45 -37.23
CA PHE A 509 -13.92 -9.69 -37.94
C PHE A 509 -12.65 -10.36 -38.49
N ILE A 510 -12.60 -11.71 -38.49
CA ILE A 510 -11.49 -12.50 -39.06
C ILE A 510 -12.01 -13.61 -39.96
N GLY A 511 -11.60 -13.56 -41.23
CA GLY A 511 -12.03 -14.46 -42.29
C GLY A 511 -13.05 -13.79 -43.20
N LYS A 512 -13.05 -14.19 -44.49
CA LYS A 512 -13.83 -13.56 -45.55
C LYS A 512 -15.34 -13.57 -45.22
N PRO A 513 -15.97 -12.39 -45.05
CA PRO A 513 -17.40 -12.27 -44.83
C PRO A 513 -18.21 -12.53 -46.11
N ASP A 514 -19.43 -13.05 -45.96
CA ASP A 514 -20.36 -13.23 -47.08
C ASP A 514 -20.78 -11.89 -47.71
N ASN A 515 -21.00 -11.90 -49.02
CA ASN A 515 -20.84 -10.73 -49.91
C ASN A 515 -21.71 -9.47 -49.62
N ASN A 516 -21.20 -8.32 -50.13
CA ASN A 516 -21.89 -7.08 -50.52
C ASN A 516 -21.99 -5.89 -49.50
N SER A 517 -21.09 -4.89 -49.57
CA SER A 517 -21.30 -3.47 -49.13
C SER A 517 -20.80 -2.48 -50.19
N THR A 518 -21.17 -1.22 -50.05
CA THR A 518 -20.73 -0.05 -50.81
C THR A 518 -19.43 0.57 -50.27
N THR A 519 -18.41 0.60 -51.15
CA THR A 519 -17.31 1.58 -51.32
C THR A 519 -16.42 2.06 -50.16
N ASN A 520 -16.92 2.30 -48.94
CA ASN A 520 -16.14 2.89 -47.84
C ASN A 520 -16.01 1.97 -46.61
N SER A 521 -16.70 0.83 -46.59
CA SER A 521 -16.52 -0.17 -45.53
C SER A 521 -15.51 -1.24 -45.92
N THR A 522 -14.68 -1.68 -44.97
CA THR A 522 -13.81 -2.86 -45.17
C THR A 522 -14.57 -4.18 -45.06
N ALA A 523 -15.83 -4.18 -44.61
CA ALA A 523 -16.67 -5.38 -44.50
C ALA A 523 -18.06 -5.19 -45.17
N PRO A 524 -18.59 -6.23 -45.83
CA PRO A 524 -19.89 -6.21 -46.51
C PRO A 524 -21.08 -6.02 -45.55
N TYR A 525 -22.13 -5.37 -46.04
CA TYR A 525 -23.48 -5.23 -45.48
C TYR A 525 -24.35 -4.39 -46.44
N PRO A 526 -25.52 -4.87 -46.89
CA PRO A 526 -26.45 -4.10 -47.71
C PRO A 526 -27.46 -3.31 -46.86
N ILE A 527 -27.48 -1.98 -46.99
CA ILE A 527 -28.32 -1.04 -46.19
C ILE A 527 -29.86 -1.25 -46.34
N ALA A 528 -30.30 -2.12 -47.24
CA ALA A 528 -31.64 -2.08 -47.83
C ALA A 528 -32.84 -2.54 -46.96
N ASN A 529 -32.65 -3.23 -45.81
CA ASN A 529 -33.76 -3.86 -45.06
C ASN A 529 -33.48 -4.09 -43.54
N SER A 530 -32.67 -3.24 -42.87
CA SER A 530 -32.33 -3.48 -41.45
C SER A 530 -33.47 -3.15 -40.48
N THR A 531 -33.95 -4.15 -39.73
CA THR A 531 -34.75 -3.96 -38.50
C THR A 531 -33.88 -3.66 -37.27
N ALA A 532 -32.58 -3.98 -37.32
CA ALA A 532 -31.59 -3.58 -36.31
C ALA A 532 -31.40 -2.04 -36.25
N SER A 533 -31.15 -1.52 -35.04
CA SER A 533 -31.24 -0.07 -34.72
C SER A 533 -30.11 0.83 -35.28
N ALA A 534 -29.34 0.36 -36.26
CA ALA A 534 -28.09 1.00 -36.72
C ALA A 534 -28.28 2.15 -37.74
N THR A 535 -29.50 2.68 -37.88
CA THR A 535 -29.88 3.66 -38.93
C THR A 535 -30.42 4.99 -38.36
N SER A 536 -29.91 5.39 -37.17
CA SER A 536 -30.31 6.55 -36.35
C SER A 536 -31.48 6.28 -35.37
N PRO A 537 -31.54 6.95 -34.19
CA PRO A 537 -32.76 7.06 -33.38
C PRO A 537 -33.96 7.70 -34.11
N LEU A 538 -33.73 8.33 -35.28
CA LEU A 538 -34.77 8.83 -36.18
C LEU A 538 -35.19 7.81 -37.26
N SER A 539 -34.64 6.58 -37.25
CA SER A 539 -35.02 5.52 -38.17
C SER A 539 -36.50 5.16 -38.04
N THR A 540 -37.20 5.07 -39.16
CA THR A 540 -38.62 4.72 -39.23
C THR A 540 -38.89 3.22 -39.02
N GLY A 541 -37.88 2.44 -38.61
CA GLY A 541 -37.97 1.01 -38.35
C GLY A 541 -38.97 0.63 -37.26
N THR A 542 -40.22 0.41 -37.65
CA THR A 542 -41.25 -0.19 -36.81
C THR A 542 -40.96 -1.67 -36.60
N SER A 543 -40.04 -2.01 -35.69
CA SER A 543 -39.94 -3.40 -35.24
C SER A 543 -41.27 -3.83 -34.61
N PRO A 544 -41.85 -4.97 -35.00
CA PRO A 544 -43.05 -5.50 -34.36
C PRO A 544 -42.82 -5.76 -32.86
N TYR A 545 -43.93 -6.02 -32.17
CA TYR A 545 -43.92 -6.33 -30.75
C TYR A 545 -45.02 -7.33 -30.41
N SER A 546 -44.68 -8.31 -29.57
CA SER A 546 -45.67 -9.11 -28.87
C SER A 546 -46.43 -8.27 -27.83
N ASN A 547 -47.55 -8.80 -27.30
CA ASN A 547 -48.34 -8.17 -26.23
C ASN A 547 -47.54 -7.84 -24.94
N ASN A 548 -46.28 -8.29 -24.84
CA ASN A 548 -45.37 -8.02 -23.71
C ASN A 548 -44.41 -6.83 -23.97
N THR A 549 -44.72 -5.95 -24.92
CA THR A 549 -44.10 -4.62 -25.14
C THR A 549 -42.60 -4.52 -25.43
N GLU A 550 -41.81 -5.59 -25.36
CA GLU A 550 -40.44 -5.60 -25.89
C GLU A 550 -40.41 -5.36 -27.41
N ALA A 551 -39.25 -4.96 -27.93
CA ALA A 551 -38.99 -5.02 -29.36
C ALA A 551 -38.70 -6.46 -29.81
N ASP A 552 -39.26 -6.85 -30.95
CA ASP A 552 -38.82 -8.05 -31.66
C ASP A 552 -37.42 -7.81 -32.24
N TYR A 553 -36.58 -8.85 -32.25
CA TYR A 553 -35.19 -8.80 -32.69
C TYR A 553 -34.93 -9.87 -33.76
N ASP A 554 -34.39 -9.44 -34.89
CA ASP A 554 -34.05 -10.31 -36.02
C ASP A 554 -32.51 -10.46 -36.14
N PRO A 555 -31.94 -11.61 -35.72
CA PRO A 555 -30.50 -11.85 -35.78
C PRO A 555 -29.95 -11.91 -37.22
N SER A 556 -30.80 -12.11 -38.25
CA SER A 556 -30.32 -12.12 -39.64
C SER A 556 -29.88 -10.74 -40.13
N THR A 557 -30.38 -9.66 -39.50
CA THR A 557 -30.00 -8.28 -39.81
C THR A 557 -28.79 -7.79 -39.01
N ASP A 558 -28.30 -8.59 -38.06
CA ASP A 558 -27.27 -8.23 -37.09
C ASP A 558 -25.89 -8.84 -37.45
N TYR A 559 -24.98 -7.98 -37.92
CA TYR A 559 -23.60 -8.35 -38.27
C TYR A 559 -22.75 -8.91 -37.13
N THR A 560 -23.13 -8.71 -35.85
CA THR A 560 -22.41 -9.33 -34.73
C THR A 560 -22.74 -10.80 -34.54
N GLN A 561 -23.83 -11.30 -35.16
CA GLN A 561 -24.16 -12.73 -35.16
C GLN A 561 -23.37 -13.51 -36.23
N TYR A 562 -22.58 -12.84 -37.08
CA TYR A 562 -21.81 -13.49 -38.14
C TYR A 562 -20.68 -14.36 -37.59
N SER A 563 -20.47 -15.52 -38.20
CA SER A 563 -19.50 -16.55 -37.75
C SER A 563 -18.02 -16.12 -37.82
N ASN A 564 -17.72 -15.01 -38.51
CA ASN A 564 -16.40 -14.39 -38.58
C ASN A 564 -16.25 -13.16 -37.65
N TYR A 565 -17.31 -12.73 -36.94
CA TYR A 565 -17.20 -11.68 -35.92
C TYR A 565 -16.33 -12.16 -34.75
N VAL A 566 -15.48 -11.28 -34.24
CA VAL A 566 -14.56 -11.56 -33.12
C VAL A 566 -15.02 -10.86 -31.84
N GLY A 567 -15.44 -9.59 -31.94
CA GLY A 567 -15.75 -8.76 -30.77
C GLY A 567 -15.63 -7.26 -31.08
N SER A 568 -15.69 -6.44 -30.03
CA SER A 568 -15.65 -4.99 -30.16
C SER A 568 -14.92 -4.24 -29.04
N TYR A 569 -14.37 -3.08 -29.40
CA TYR A 569 -13.86 -2.05 -28.52
C TYR A 569 -14.85 -0.88 -28.51
N GLY A 570 -15.32 -0.49 -27.34
CA GLY A 570 -16.17 0.70 -27.18
C GLY A 570 -15.33 1.90 -26.79
N ILE A 571 -15.61 3.05 -27.40
CA ILE A 571 -15.11 4.35 -27.00
C ILE A 571 -16.29 5.09 -26.36
N LEU A 572 -16.27 5.27 -25.03
CA LEU A 572 -17.38 5.87 -24.29
C LEU A 572 -17.30 7.41 -24.28
N GLY A 573 -18.18 8.07 -25.02
CA GLY A 573 -18.26 9.53 -25.12
C GLY A 573 -19.34 10.17 -24.23
N SER A 574 -19.24 11.49 -24.06
CA SER A 574 -20.25 12.35 -23.41
C SER A 574 -21.27 12.91 -24.39
N SER A 575 -22.36 13.48 -23.89
CA SER A 575 -23.34 14.26 -24.67
C SER A 575 -22.68 15.31 -25.58
N MET A 576 -21.67 16.03 -25.06
CA MET A 576 -20.91 17.04 -25.80
C MET A 576 -19.66 16.46 -26.47
N LYS A 577 -19.41 16.85 -27.72
CA LYS A 577 -18.14 16.65 -28.43
C LYS A 577 -17.04 17.50 -27.79
N GLY A 578 -15.79 17.02 -27.80
CA GLY A 578 -14.62 17.77 -27.31
C GLY A 578 -14.44 17.82 -25.79
N GLY A 579 -15.09 16.92 -25.03
CA GLY A 579 -14.75 16.65 -23.62
C GLY A 579 -14.82 17.87 -22.71
N SER A 580 -15.96 18.57 -22.69
CA SER A 580 -16.23 19.71 -21.79
C SER A 580 -15.19 20.85 -21.89
N ASN A 581 -14.97 21.35 -23.11
CA ASN A 581 -13.96 22.37 -23.44
C ASN A 581 -12.51 21.95 -23.14
N SER A 582 -12.18 20.68 -23.38
CA SER A 582 -10.80 20.20 -23.34
C SER A 582 -9.92 20.97 -24.34
N SER A 583 -8.70 21.31 -23.94
CA SER A 583 -7.72 22.00 -24.79
C SER A 583 -6.96 21.06 -25.74
N GLN A 584 -7.07 19.75 -25.54
CA GLN A 584 -6.43 18.69 -26.33
C GLN A 584 -7.37 17.47 -26.51
N PRO A 585 -7.19 16.64 -27.56
CA PRO A 585 -7.89 15.35 -27.70
C PRO A 585 -7.63 14.41 -26.51
N VAL A 586 -8.61 13.59 -26.15
CA VAL A 586 -8.45 12.60 -25.06
C VAL A 586 -8.17 11.24 -25.68
N MET A 587 -6.89 11.01 -25.99
CA MET A 587 -6.46 9.78 -26.66
C MET A 587 -6.61 8.57 -25.74
N THR A 588 -7.22 7.51 -26.27
CA THR A 588 -7.36 6.20 -25.61
C THR A 588 -6.71 5.10 -26.44
N LYS A 589 -6.22 4.05 -25.79
CA LYS A 589 -5.85 2.76 -26.39
C LYS A 589 -6.64 1.64 -25.73
N GLY A 590 -7.29 0.82 -26.55
CA GLY A 590 -7.87 -0.46 -26.17
C GLY A 590 -7.30 -1.59 -27.02
N SER A 591 -7.59 -2.84 -26.66
CA SER A 591 -7.03 -4.00 -27.35
C SER A 591 -7.97 -5.20 -27.34
N LEU A 592 -8.11 -5.84 -28.50
CA LEU A 592 -9.01 -6.98 -28.71
C LEU A 592 -8.18 -8.25 -29.00
N PRO A 593 -8.13 -9.21 -28.07
CA PRO A 593 -7.53 -10.52 -28.32
C PRO A 593 -8.13 -11.23 -29.53
N LEU A 594 -7.26 -11.52 -30.50
CA LEU A 594 -7.57 -12.33 -31.68
C LEU A 594 -7.23 -13.81 -31.45
N THR A 595 -6.65 -14.14 -30.28
CA THR A 595 -5.94 -15.39 -30.01
C THR A 595 -6.85 -16.62 -30.08
N SER A 596 -8.02 -16.63 -29.44
CA SER A 596 -8.97 -17.77 -29.57
C SER A 596 -9.51 -17.93 -30.98
N CYS A 597 -9.72 -16.84 -31.73
CA CYS A 597 -10.13 -16.91 -33.12
C CYS A 597 -9.04 -17.58 -33.98
N LEU A 598 -7.79 -17.13 -33.85
CA LEU A 598 -6.63 -17.69 -34.55
C LEU A 598 -6.33 -19.14 -34.14
N GLN A 599 -6.57 -19.54 -32.89
CA GLN A 599 -6.53 -20.95 -32.47
C GLN A 599 -7.62 -21.78 -33.18
N GLY A 600 -8.79 -21.21 -33.45
CA GLY A 600 -9.81 -21.83 -34.29
C GLY A 600 -9.38 -22.00 -35.75
N LYS A 601 -8.59 -21.06 -36.27
CA LYS A 601 -7.97 -21.15 -37.60
C LYS A 601 -6.87 -22.21 -37.66
N GLU A 602 -6.02 -22.29 -36.63
CA GLU A 602 -5.04 -23.36 -36.44
C GLU A 602 -5.74 -24.73 -36.39
N ALA A 603 -6.79 -24.88 -35.58
CA ALA A 603 -7.54 -26.12 -35.42
C ALA A 603 -8.28 -26.58 -36.69
N LYS A 604 -8.61 -25.65 -37.60
CA LYS A 604 -9.22 -25.93 -38.92
C LYS A 604 -8.20 -26.16 -40.05
N GLY A 605 -6.91 -25.91 -39.80
CA GLY A 605 -5.89 -25.91 -40.87
C GLY A 605 -5.97 -24.71 -41.82
N GLU A 606 -6.67 -23.64 -41.44
CA GLU A 606 -6.68 -22.36 -42.16
C GLU A 606 -5.40 -21.53 -41.89
N LEU A 607 -4.68 -21.87 -40.82
CA LEU A 607 -3.47 -21.19 -40.33
C LEU A 607 -2.50 -22.26 -39.82
N GLU A 608 -1.20 -22.16 -40.12
CA GLU A 608 -0.21 -23.18 -39.70
C GLU A 608 0.09 -23.13 -38.20
N SER A 609 0.16 -21.93 -37.62
CA SER A 609 0.45 -21.73 -36.19
C SER A 609 0.08 -20.31 -35.75
N LEU A 610 0.02 -20.05 -34.44
CA LEU A 610 -0.15 -18.69 -33.90
C LEU A 610 1.07 -17.75 -34.05
N ARG A 611 2.21 -18.22 -34.58
CA ARG A 611 3.43 -17.41 -34.67
C ARG A 611 3.32 -16.23 -35.65
N PRO A 612 4.11 -15.15 -35.47
CA PRO A 612 4.10 -13.97 -36.34
C PRO A 612 4.24 -14.28 -37.83
N GLU A 613 5.17 -15.17 -38.19
CA GLU A 613 5.45 -15.54 -39.59
C GLU A 613 4.26 -16.15 -40.34
N HIS A 614 3.27 -16.67 -39.61
CA HIS A 614 2.06 -17.27 -40.17
C HIS A 614 0.81 -16.39 -39.93
N VAL A 615 0.76 -15.66 -38.81
CA VAL A 615 -0.37 -14.78 -38.45
C VAL A 615 -0.39 -13.47 -39.24
N GLU A 616 0.76 -12.83 -39.47
CA GLU A 616 0.80 -11.54 -40.17
C GLU A 616 0.30 -11.65 -41.63
N PRO A 617 0.76 -12.62 -42.45
CA PRO A 617 0.21 -12.81 -43.80
C PRO A 617 -1.27 -13.20 -43.80
N TYR A 618 -1.71 -14.02 -42.84
CA TYR A 618 -3.11 -14.44 -42.75
C TYR A 618 -4.03 -13.25 -42.44
N LEU A 619 -3.68 -12.41 -41.46
CA LEU A 619 -4.46 -11.23 -41.09
C LEU A 619 -4.44 -10.17 -42.21
N LYS A 620 -3.34 -10.02 -42.95
CA LYS A 620 -3.23 -9.14 -44.11
C LYS A 620 -4.26 -9.42 -45.22
N GLU A 621 -4.79 -10.64 -45.30
CA GLU A 621 -5.85 -11.01 -46.26
C GLU A 621 -7.25 -11.18 -45.64
N ASN A 622 -7.37 -11.27 -44.31
CA ASN A 622 -8.58 -11.74 -43.63
C ASN A 622 -9.04 -10.89 -42.43
N LEU A 623 -8.29 -9.86 -42.02
CA LEU A 623 -8.71 -8.92 -40.98
C LEU A 623 -9.61 -7.83 -41.56
N TYR A 624 -10.82 -7.70 -41.01
CA TYR A 624 -11.75 -6.64 -41.37
C TYR A 624 -12.30 -5.95 -40.13
N TYR A 625 -12.72 -4.69 -40.27
CA TYR A 625 -13.35 -3.96 -39.18
C TYR A 625 -14.37 -2.92 -39.67
N LYS A 626 -15.25 -2.52 -38.77
CA LYS A 626 -16.21 -1.40 -38.95
C LYS A 626 -16.14 -0.48 -37.74
N VAL A 627 -16.42 0.81 -37.95
CA VAL A 627 -16.64 1.78 -36.86
C VAL A 627 -18.08 2.26 -36.93
N VAL A 628 -18.81 2.24 -35.82
CA VAL A 628 -20.26 2.53 -35.79
C VAL A 628 -20.56 3.49 -34.65
N GLY A 629 -21.30 4.57 -34.94
CA GLY A 629 -21.81 5.53 -33.97
C GLY A 629 -23.33 5.67 -34.03
N VAL A 630 -23.88 6.66 -33.30
CA VAL A 630 -25.34 6.89 -33.20
C VAL A 630 -26.05 7.20 -34.53
N ASN A 631 -25.29 7.52 -35.58
CA ASN A 631 -25.79 7.78 -36.94
C ASN A 631 -25.48 6.66 -37.94
N GLY A 632 -25.03 5.49 -37.47
CA GLY A 632 -24.64 4.35 -38.31
C GLY A 632 -23.13 4.21 -38.49
N GLU A 633 -22.72 3.57 -39.60
CA GLU A 633 -21.30 3.31 -39.90
C GLU A 633 -20.54 4.60 -40.24
N ILE A 634 -19.33 4.74 -39.68
CA ILE A 634 -18.45 5.91 -39.81
C ILE A 634 -17.23 5.53 -40.64
N ASP A 635 -16.87 6.37 -41.61
CA ASP A 635 -15.64 6.25 -42.38
C ASP A 635 -14.41 6.47 -41.47
N PRO A 636 -13.52 5.46 -41.30
CA PRO A 636 -12.41 5.56 -40.35
C PRO A 636 -11.42 6.68 -40.65
N ASP A 637 -11.19 7.02 -41.92
CA ASP A 637 -10.25 8.07 -42.31
C ASP A 637 -10.84 9.49 -42.10
N THR A 638 -12.14 9.59 -41.72
CA THR A 638 -12.78 10.85 -41.29
C THR A 638 -12.75 11.07 -39.77
N LEU A 639 -12.36 10.08 -38.97
CA LEU A 639 -12.27 10.19 -37.52
C LEU A 639 -10.90 10.78 -37.11
N PRO A 640 -10.87 11.91 -36.37
CA PRO A 640 -9.61 12.51 -35.92
C PRO A 640 -8.87 11.58 -34.96
N ASN A 641 -7.57 11.42 -35.19
CA ASN A 641 -6.66 10.61 -34.36
C ASN A 641 -7.07 9.14 -34.20
N PHE A 642 -7.87 8.60 -35.14
CA PHE A 642 -8.22 7.18 -35.15
C PHE A 642 -7.10 6.36 -35.81
N HIS A 643 -6.65 5.30 -35.14
CA HIS A 643 -5.60 4.40 -35.63
C HIS A 643 -5.86 2.95 -35.21
N ILE A 644 -5.49 2.00 -36.08
CA ILE A 644 -5.47 0.57 -35.74
C ILE A 644 -4.12 -0.06 -36.05
N SER A 645 -3.74 -1.07 -35.27
CA SER A 645 -2.55 -1.90 -35.52
C SER A 645 -2.72 -3.28 -34.92
N VAL A 646 -2.21 -4.32 -35.58
CA VAL A 646 -2.07 -5.64 -34.95
C VAL A 646 -0.77 -5.68 -34.15
N MET A 647 -0.83 -6.24 -32.96
CA MET A 647 0.34 -6.49 -32.12
C MET A 647 0.32 -7.93 -31.60
N CYS A 648 1.49 -8.48 -31.29
CA CYS A 648 1.61 -9.80 -30.65
C CYS A 648 2.79 -9.87 -29.67
N ASN A 649 2.73 -10.82 -28.75
CA ASN A 649 3.84 -11.17 -27.87
C ASN A 649 3.91 -12.70 -27.65
N PRO A 650 5.11 -13.28 -27.39
CA PRO A 650 5.22 -14.70 -27.09
C PRO A 650 4.50 -15.02 -25.77
N ALA A 651 3.64 -16.02 -25.80
CA ALA A 651 2.81 -16.42 -24.66
C ALA A 651 3.38 -17.68 -24.00
N LYS A 652 3.61 -17.64 -22.68
CA LYS A 652 4.04 -18.84 -21.94
C LYS A 652 2.83 -19.54 -21.29
N PRO A 653 2.74 -20.87 -21.33
CA PRO A 653 1.72 -21.61 -20.58
C PRO A 653 1.86 -21.38 -19.06
N ALA A 654 0.78 -21.60 -18.30
CA ALA A 654 0.84 -21.62 -16.84
C ALA A 654 1.68 -22.81 -16.35
N ALA A 655 2.54 -22.61 -15.34
CA ALA A 655 3.38 -23.68 -14.81
C ALA A 655 2.59 -24.70 -13.96
N SER A 656 1.42 -24.32 -13.46
CA SER A 656 0.48 -25.18 -12.73
C SER A 656 -0.96 -24.70 -12.91
N PRO A 657 -1.99 -25.50 -12.52
CA PRO A 657 -3.39 -25.06 -12.51
C PRO A 657 -3.69 -23.87 -11.57
N ASP A 658 -2.77 -23.57 -10.65
CA ASP A 658 -2.90 -22.51 -9.63
C ASP A 658 -2.26 -21.18 -10.07
N GLU A 659 -1.63 -21.14 -11.25
CA GLU A 659 -1.02 -19.95 -11.82
C GLU A 659 -1.75 -19.48 -13.09
N LEU A 660 -1.63 -18.18 -13.37
CA LEU A 660 -2.00 -17.62 -14.68
C LEU A 660 -0.85 -17.78 -15.68
N PRO A 661 -1.11 -18.01 -16.98
CA PRO A 661 -0.10 -17.93 -18.02
C PRO A 661 0.58 -16.55 -18.03
N ASP A 662 1.74 -16.45 -18.66
CA ASP A 662 2.53 -15.22 -18.69
C ASP A 662 2.45 -14.57 -20.07
N LEU A 663 1.78 -13.41 -20.10
CA LEU A 663 1.64 -12.51 -21.25
C LEU A 663 2.35 -11.17 -21.01
N SER A 664 3.32 -11.10 -20.09
CA SER A 664 4.04 -9.87 -19.73
C SER A 664 5.13 -9.44 -20.74
N ALA A 665 5.41 -10.28 -21.74
CA ALA A 665 6.41 -9.98 -22.77
C ALA A 665 6.02 -8.74 -23.60
N PRO A 666 6.96 -7.86 -24.01
CA PRO A 666 6.64 -6.66 -24.79
C PRO A 666 5.90 -6.96 -26.09
N LEU A 667 4.90 -6.14 -26.42
CA LEU A 667 4.14 -6.23 -27.67
C LEU A 667 4.97 -5.77 -28.87
N GLN A 668 5.10 -6.65 -29.87
CA GLN A 668 5.65 -6.36 -31.18
C GLN A 668 4.53 -6.04 -32.17
N VAL A 669 4.64 -4.94 -32.91
CA VAL A 669 3.71 -4.57 -33.98
C VAL A 669 3.90 -5.51 -35.19
N LEU A 670 2.79 -5.94 -35.80
CA LEU A 670 2.73 -6.63 -37.08
C LEU A 670 2.23 -5.63 -38.14
N PRO A 671 3.11 -4.82 -38.75
CA PRO A 671 2.70 -3.68 -39.58
C PRO A 671 1.95 -4.09 -40.85
N ASP A 672 2.32 -5.22 -41.47
CA ASP A 672 1.80 -5.63 -42.77
C ASP A 672 0.35 -6.11 -42.68
N ALA A 673 -0.07 -6.54 -41.48
CA ALA A 673 -1.46 -6.93 -41.18
C ALA A 673 -2.46 -5.76 -41.24
N THR A 674 -2.04 -4.51 -41.00
CA THR A 674 -2.93 -3.33 -41.06
C THR A 674 -2.53 -2.26 -42.07
N ALA A 675 -1.32 -2.26 -42.62
CA ALA A 675 -0.81 -1.20 -43.50
C ALA A 675 -1.67 -0.93 -44.77
N HIS A 676 -2.55 -1.86 -45.14
CA HIS A 676 -3.46 -1.75 -46.29
C HIS A 676 -4.89 -1.28 -45.93
N LEU A 677 -5.21 -1.15 -44.63
CA LEU A 677 -6.52 -0.75 -44.12
C LEU A 677 -6.60 0.77 -43.87
N PRO A 678 -7.79 1.39 -43.98
CA PRO A 678 -8.05 2.73 -43.45
C PRO A 678 -7.58 2.83 -42.00
N ALA A 679 -7.06 3.99 -41.59
CA ALA A 679 -6.43 4.23 -40.27
C ALA A 679 -5.30 3.25 -39.84
N GLY A 680 -4.90 2.28 -40.67
CA GLY A 680 -4.00 1.17 -40.30
C GLY A 680 -2.50 1.48 -40.22
N LYS A 681 -2.13 2.76 -40.14
CA LYS A 681 -0.74 3.24 -40.07
C LYS A 681 -0.25 3.30 -38.62
N PRO A 682 1.04 3.01 -38.35
CA PRO A 682 1.60 3.12 -37.00
C PRO A 682 1.37 4.51 -36.37
N PHE A 683 0.82 4.53 -35.17
CA PHE A 683 0.67 5.72 -34.35
C PHE A 683 1.83 5.82 -33.36
N THR A 684 2.46 7.00 -33.30
CA THR A 684 3.41 7.35 -32.25
C THR A 684 2.79 8.45 -31.41
N TYR A 685 2.49 8.14 -30.14
CA TYR A 685 2.03 9.15 -29.20
C TYR A 685 3.13 10.18 -28.93
N VAL A 686 2.78 11.47 -28.97
CA VAL A 686 3.68 12.58 -28.66
C VAL A 686 3.15 13.31 -27.42
N PRO A 687 3.86 13.24 -26.28
CA PRO A 687 3.51 14.00 -25.07
C PRO A 687 3.32 15.50 -25.33
N SER A 688 2.26 16.07 -24.75
CA SER A 688 2.06 17.51 -24.66
C SER A 688 2.62 18.06 -23.34
N ALA A 689 2.58 19.39 -23.17
CA ALA A 689 2.96 20.04 -21.92
C ALA A 689 2.01 19.72 -20.73
N LEU A 690 0.80 19.19 -20.99
CA LEU A 690 -0.17 18.82 -19.96
C LEU A 690 0.08 17.43 -19.38
N ASP A 691 0.86 16.60 -20.06
CA ASP A 691 1.06 15.19 -19.70
C ASP A 691 2.24 15.00 -18.71
N ILE A 692 3.03 16.06 -18.46
CA ILE A 692 4.20 16.03 -17.56
C ILE A 692 3.78 15.51 -16.17
N PRO A 693 4.20 14.30 -15.76
CA PRO A 693 3.70 13.67 -14.55
C PRO A 693 4.47 14.15 -13.33
N LEU A 694 3.89 13.97 -12.14
CA LEU A 694 4.69 13.94 -10.91
C LEU A 694 5.65 12.73 -10.99
N PRO A 695 6.94 12.87 -10.67
CA PRO A 695 7.85 11.73 -10.60
C PRO A 695 7.31 10.72 -9.58
N ASP A 696 7.47 9.42 -9.87
CA ASP A 696 7.00 8.33 -9.01
C ASP A 696 7.80 8.17 -7.70
N THR A 697 8.59 9.17 -7.31
CA THR A 697 9.45 9.16 -6.11
C THR A 697 8.74 9.73 -4.88
N PRO A 698 8.94 9.15 -3.68
CA PRO A 698 8.42 9.72 -2.43
C PRO A 698 9.13 11.03 -2.03
N GLU A 699 10.30 11.30 -2.62
CA GLU A 699 10.89 12.63 -2.66
C GLU A 699 10.41 13.37 -3.92
N TYR A 700 9.38 14.21 -3.74
CA TYR A 700 9.16 15.38 -4.58
C TYR A 700 9.57 16.61 -3.77
N THR A 701 10.76 17.12 -4.00
CA THR A 701 11.10 18.51 -3.64
C THR A 701 10.40 19.43 -4.64
N GLU A 702 9.72 20.49 -4.17
CA GLU A 702 9.21 21.50 -5.07
C GLU A 702 10.35 22.11 -5.92
N PRO A 703 10.09 22.51 -7.18
CA PRO A 703 11.05 23.27 -7.98
C PRO A 703 11.54 24.49 -7.21
N SER A 704 12.84 24.80 -7.28
CA SER A 704 13.40 25.94 -6.56
C SER A 704 12.68 27.24 -6.92
N SER A 705 12.64 28.19 -5.98
CA SER A 705 11.91 29.46 -6.10
C SER A 705 12.47 30.42 -7.17
N ASP A 706 13.36 29.96 -8.06
CA ASP A 706 14.03 30.71 -9.13
C ASP A 706 13.11 31.00 -10.34
N GLY A 707 11.79 30.97 -10.13
CA GLY A 707 10.76 31.48 -11.06
C GLY A 707 10.47 30.63 -12.29
N THR A 708 11.30 29.64 -12.64
CA THR A 708 11.11 28.80 -13.84
C THR A 708 10.11 27.66 -13.63
N ARG A 709 8.88 27.98 -13.18
CA ARG A 709 7.73 27.13 -13.51
C ARG A 709 7.58 27.12 -15.04
N PRO A 710 7.35 25.98 -15.71
CA PRO A 710 7.09 25.97 -17.15
C PRO A 710 5.87 26.84 -17.46
N GLN A 711 5.98 27.72 -18.46
CA GLN A 711 4.86 28.57 -18.86
C GLN A 711 3.74 27.69 -19.42
N SER A 712 2.63 27.59 -18.70
CA SER A 712 1.46 26.83 -19.14
C SER A 712 0.90 27.44 -20.43
N PRO A 713 0.66 26.64 -21.49
CA PRO A 713 0.22 27.15 -22.79
C PRO A 713 -1.30 27.44 -22.80
N SER A 714 -1.77 28.36 -21.94
CA SER A 714 -3.15 28.86 -21.98
C SER A 714 -3.22 30.38 -21.86
N ASN A 715 -3.84 31.02 -22.86
CA ASN A 715 -4.07 32.46 -22.89
C ASN A 715 -5.23 32.86 -21.95
N GLY A 716 -5.01 32.82 -20.64
CA GLY A 716 -5.78 33.60 -19.66
C GLY A 716 -7.22 33.20 -19.38
N VAL A 717 -7.59 31.92 -19.53
CA VAL A 717 -8.97 31.44 -19.28
C VAL A 717 -9.10 30.54 -18.03
N PHE A 718 -8.06 29.81 -17.64
CA PHE A 718 -8.11 28.85 -16.51
C PHE A 718 -7.16 29.23 -15.37
N PRO A 719 -7.50 28.88 -14.11
CA PRO A 719 -6.56 28.98 -12.99
C PRO A 719 -5.38 28.03 -13.17
N TYR A 720 -4.30 28.26 -12.42
CA TYR A 720 -3.14 27.35 -12.42
C TYR A 720 -3.54 25.94 -11.95
N PRO A 721 -2.97 24.87 -12.53
CA PRO A 721 -3.24 23.49 -12.09
C PRO A 721 -2.90 23.30 -10.61
N SER A 722 -3.83 22.72 -9.83
CA SER A 722 -3.62 22.44 -8.41
C SER A 722 -2.86 21.13 -8.20
N MET A 723 -1.84 21.19 -7.35
CA MET A 723 -1.07 20.02 -6.90
C MET A 723 -1.90 19.24 -5.86
N PRO A 724 -1.71 17.91 -5.71
CA PRO A 724 -2.51 17.12 -4.76
C PRO A 724 -2.53 17.69 -3.33
N TRP A 725 -1.40 18.22 -2.85
CA TRP A 725 -1.26 18.80 -1.51
C TRP A 725 -1.87 20.19 -1.32
N GLU A 726 -2.30 20.85 -2.38
CA GLU A 726 -3.06 22.10 -2.33
C GLU A 726 -4.58 21.84 -2.20
N GLU A 727 -5.03 20.59 -2.39
CA GLU A 727 -6.45 20.26 -2.37
C GLU A 727 -7.04 20.16 -0.95
N SER A 728 -8.16 20.85 -0.71
CA SER A 728 -8.92 20.69 0.54
C SER A 728 -9.36 19.23 0.75
N GLY A 729 -9.04 18.72 1.95
CA GLY A 729 -9.23 17.32 2.33
C GLY A 729 -8.11 16.36 1.90
N TYR A 730 -7.05 16.83 1.22
CA TYR A 730 -5.85 16.04 1.03
C TYR A 730 -5.20 15.76 2.38
N CYS A 731 -5.08 14.48 2.71
CA CYS A 731 -4.51 14.06 3.99
C CYS A 731 -3.22 13.30 3.74
N VAL A 732 -2.08 13.90 4.09
CA VAL A 732 -0.83 13.14 4.31
C VAL A 732 -0.88 12.42 5.65
N SER A 733 -1.97 11.67 5.88
CA SER A 733 -1.89 10.49 6.72
C SER A 733 -0.92 9.55 6.02
N LYS A 734 0.26 9.32 6.62
CA LYS A 734 1.16 8.23 6.20
C LYS A 734 0.52 6.88 6.57
N GLN A 735 -0.52 6.52 5.83
CA GLN A 735 -1.07 5.18 5.72
C GLN A 735 -0.25 4.41 4.68
N THR A 736 0.90 3.88 5.08
CA THR A 736 1.47 2.71 4.37
C THR A 736 0.60 1.48 4.68
N VAL A 737 -0.56 1.41 4.00
CA VAL A 737 -1.31 0.16 3.83
C VAL A 737 -0.79 -0.50 2.56
N GLU A 738 0.37 -1.12 2.70
CA GLU A 738 1.00 -1.93 1.67
C GLU A 738 0.59 -3.39 1.89
N TYR A 739 0.30 -4.13 0.82
CA TYR A 739 -0.01 -5.56 0.92
C TYR A 739 1.30 -6.34 0.83
N VAL A 740 1.97 -6.30 1.97
CA VAL A 740 3.30 -6.81 2.31
C VAL A 740 3.18 -7.38 3.72
N ASP A 741 4.11 -8.26 4.12
CA ASP A 741 4.25 -8.59 5.54
C ASP A 741 4.90 -7.41 6.31
N PRO A 742 5.01 -7.43 7.65
CA PRO A 742 5.35 -6.24 8.47
C PRO A 742 6.69 -5.53 8.22
N GLN A 743 7.43 -5.90 7.16
CA GLN A 743 8.74 -5.37 6.79
C GLN A 743 8.84 -4.81 5.36
N GLY A 744 7.78 -4.85 4.53
CA GLY A 744 7.71 -4.02 3.31
C GLY A 744 8.11 -4.67 1.97
N ASN A 745 8.01 -5.99 1.82
CA ASN A 745 8.27 -6.69 0.55
C ASN A 745 7.02 -7.31 -0.08
N PHE A 746 6.94 -7.27 -1.42
CA PHE A 746 5.78 -7.74 -2.19
C PHE A 746 5.80 -9.25 -2.48
N LEU A 747 4.61 -9.84 -2.54
CA LEU A 747 4.41 -11.29 -2.54
C LEU A 747 4.70 -12.03 -3.87
N TYR A 748 4.97 -11.34 -4.99
CA TYR A 748 5.11 -12.00 -6.30
C TYR A 748 6.28 -11.52 -7.17
N SER A 749 7.05 -12.51 -7.65
CA SER A 749 8.24 -12.44 -8.53
C SER A 749 9.52 -11.85 -7.91
N SER A 750 10.71 -12.38 -8.19
CA SER A 750 11.09 -13.38 -9.21
C SER A 750 11.95 -14.53 -8.65
N ILE A 751 11.85 -15.71 -9.28
CA ILE A 751 12.44 -16.97 -8.84
C ILE A 751 13.63 -17.37 -9.74
N PRO A 752 14.80 -17.66 -9.17
CA PRO A 752 15.76 -18.63 -9.70
C PRO A 752 15.42 -20.04 -9.18
N ILE A 753 15.30 -21.02 -10.06
CA ILE A 753 14.77 -22.36 -9.71
C ILE A 753 15.80 -23.20 -8.93
N ALA A 754 15.61 -23.35 -7.61
CA ALA A 754 16.20 -24.44 -6.82
C ALA A 754 15.50 -24.71 -5.46
N LEU A 755 14.83 -25.87 -5.36
CA LEU A 755 14.72 -26.74 -4.16
C LEU A 755 14.36 -26.16 -2.77
N ALA A 756 13.04 -26.22 -2.48
CA ALA A 756 12.44 -26.81 -1.27
C ALA A 756 12.42 -26.09 0.11
N ARG A 757 11.28 -26.31 0.80
CA ARG A 757 10.84 -25.98 2.18
C ARG A 757 10.12 -24.62 2.40
N PRO A 758 9.07 -24.59 3.25
CA PRO A 758 8.30 -23.37 3.54
C PRO A 758 8.92 -22.54 4.69
N PRO A 759 8.85 -21.20 4.64
CA PRO A 759 9.22 -20.35 5.76
C PRO A 759 8.14 -20.36 6.86
N ALA A 760 8.58 -20.31 8.11
CA ALA A 760 7.72 -20.02 9.27
C ALA A 760 7.74 -18.51 9.59
N MET A 761 6.84 -18.04 10.45
CA MET A 761 6.81 -16.61 10.83
C MET A 761 8.12 -16.17 11.53
N PRO A 762 8.74 -15.04 11.13
CA PRO A 762 9.96 -14.53 11.76
C PRO A 762 9.64 -13.97 13.16
N ALA A 763 10.02 -14.72 14.19
CA ALA A 763 9.67 -14.43 15.59
C ALA A 763 10.92 -14.23 16.49
N MET A 764 11.97 -13.56 16.00
CA MET A 764 13.14 -13.24 16.82
C MET A 764 13.82 -11.92 16.40
N LEU A 765 14.27 -11.14 17.40
CA LEU A 765 14.84 -9.78 17.24
C LEU A 765 16.22 -9.70 16.54
N ASP A 766 16.78 -10.85 16.12
CA ASP A 766 18.10 -10.93 15.49
C ASP A 766 18.13 -11.91 14.30
N ASP A 767 16.97 -12.28 13.74
CA ASP A 767 16.84 -13.09 12.52
C ASP A 767 17.59 -12.43 11.33
N PRO A 768 18.62 -13.08 10.75
CA PRO A 768 19.39 -12.50 9.65
C PRO A 768 18.72 -12.53 8.27
N SER A 769 17.62 -13.29 8.13
CA SER A 769 16.78 -13.30 6.93
C SER A 769 15.69 -12.23 6.94
N ALA A 770 15.42 -11.63 8.11
CA ALA A 770 14.46 -10.55 8.25
C ALA A 770 15.00 -9.23 7.64
N PRO A 771 14.16 -8.44 6.94
CA PRO A 771 14.61 -7.19 6.33
C PRO A 771 15.20 -6.18 7.31
N VAL A 772 16.17 -5.41 6.81
CA VAL A 772 16.97 -4.45 7.57
C VAL A 772 16.06 -3.33 8.14
N ILE A 773 16.05 -3.18 9.46
CA ILE A 773 15.28 -2.15 10.16
C ILE A 773 16.04 -0.81 10.09
N TYR A 774 15.35 0.28 9.73
CA TYR A 774 15.92 1.64 9.68
C TYR A 774 15.33 2.57 10.76
N ARG A 775 16.05 3.65 11.08
CA ARG A 775 15.63 4.64 12.10
C ARG A 775 14.58 5.58 11.49
N THR A 776 13.43 5.73 12.15
CA THR A 776 12.26 6.50 11.66
C THR A 776 11.68 7.47 12.71
N SER A 777 12.46 7.87 13.73
CA SER A 777 11.98 8.74 14.82
C SER A 777 13.07 9.61 15.47
N GLY A 778 12.69 10.83 15.86
CA GLY A 778 13.56 11.88 16.40
C GLY A 778 13.98 12.93 15.35
N ASP A 779 15.01 13.70 15.66
CA ASP A 779 15.51 14.76 14.77
C ASP A 779 16.40 14.24 13.62
N VAL A 780 16.46 15.05 12.56
CA VAL A 780 17.32 14.92 11.37
C VAL A 780 18.72 15.50 11.61
N PRO A 781 19.76 15.08 10.85
CA PRO A 781 19.71 14.16 9.70
C PRO A 781 19.81 12.68 10.09
N TYR A 782 19.12 11.84 9.31
CA TYR A 782 19.36 10.40 9.26
C TYR A 782 20.29 10.14 8.06
N PRO A 783 21.41 9.40 8.20
CA PRO A 783 22.17 8.98 7.03
C PRO A 783 21.33 7.97 6.23
N PRO A 784 21.03 8.22 4.94
CA PRO A 784 20.33 7.24 4.12
C PRO A 784 21.25 6.04 3.82
N PRO A 785 20.71 4.83 3.55
CA PRO A 785 21.52 3.65 3.24
C PRO A 785 22.45 3.90 2.05
N GLY A 786 23.74 3.62 2.21
CA GLY A 786 24.80 3.92 1.24
C GLY A 786 25.16 5.41 1.08
N GLY A 787 24.50 6.31 1.80
CA GLY A 787 24.76 7.74 1.77
C GLY A 787 26.01 8.19 2.54
N PRO A 788 26.35 9.49 2.49
CA PRO A 788 27.48 10.06 3.22
C PRO A 788 27.27 9.96 4.74
N LEU A 789 28.36 9.67 5.46
CA LEU A 789 28.33 9.53 6.91
C LEU A 789 28.16 10.90 7.62
N PRO A 790 27.49 10.95 8.79
CA PRO A 790 27.35 12.18 9.57
C PRO A 790 28.67 12.80 9.99
N VAL A 791 28.69 14.13 10.09
CA VAL A 791 29.87 14.91 10.48
C VAL A 791 30.39 14.45 11.86
N GLY A 792 31.63 13.98 11.90
CA GLY A 792 32.25 13.43 13.12
C GLY A 792 32.22 11.91 13.25
N ILE A 793 31.74 11.18 12.24
CA ILE A 793 32.00 9.76 12.02
C ILE A 793 32.97 9.63 10.82
N ALA A 794 34.16 9.09 11.06
CA ALA A 794 35.24 8.94 10.09
C ALA A 794 36.20 7.80 10.55
N PRO A 795 37.09 7.27 9.69
CA PRO A 795 38.10 6.30 10.11
C PRO A 795 38.90 6.79 11.31
N CYS A 796 38.95 6.01 12.39
CA CYS A 796 39.61 6.40 13.63
C CYS A 796 40.71 5.42 14.05
N GLN A 797 41.89 5.98 14.35
CA GLN A 797 43.02 5.21 14.86
C GLN A 797 42.85 4.93 16.36
N VAL A 798 43.09 3.69 16.76
CA VAL A 798 43.11 3.23 18.15
C VAL A 798 44.41 2.46 18.42
N ILE A 799 44.82 2.39 19.68
CA ILE A 799 45.99 1.62 20.10
C ILE A 799 45.52 0.44 20.94
N LEU A 800 45.97 -0.77 20.61
CA LEU A 800 45.60 -1.99 21.32
C LEU A 800 46.14 -2.02 22.76
N ARG A 801 45.74 -3.03 23.54
CA ARG A 801 46.06 -3.16 24.98
C ARG A 801 47.57 -3.20 25.29
N ASP A 802 48.41 -3.54 24.31
CA ASP A 802 49.87 -3.50 24.41
C ASP A 802 50.46 -2.08 24.42
N ARG A 803 49.65 -1.05 24.10
CA ARG A 803 50.03 0.37 23.97
C ARG A 803 51.06 0.68 22.87
N VAL A 804 51.24 -0.23 21.91
CA VAL A 804 52.23 -0.10 20.82
C VAL A 804 51.61 -0.39 19.45
N THR A 805 50.68 -1.34 19.37
CA THR A 805 50.04 -1.74 18.10
C THR A 805 48.92 -0.78 17.73
N THR A 806 49.10 0.01 16.67
CA THR A 806 48.03 0.81 16.06
C THR A 806 47.08 -0.08 15.24
N ALA A 807 45.79 0.24 15.30
CA ALA A 807 44.73 -0.31 14.48
C ALA A 807 43.78 0.83 14.04
N THR A 808 43.05 0.64 12.95
CA THR A 808 42.09 1.62 12.43
C THR A 808 40.69 1.01 12.41
N ILE A 809 39.68 1.71 12.93
CA ILE A 809 38.27 1.36 12.77
C ILE A 809 37.71 2.17 11.61
N ILE A 810 37.22 1.47 10.58
CA ILE A 810 36.66 2.08 9.35
C ILE A 810 35.13 1.91 9.36
N PRO A 811 34.35 3.01 9.25
CA PRO A 811 32.89 2.96 9.16
C PRO A 811 32.37 2.79 7.72
N PHE A 812 31.23 2.12 7.57
CA PHE A 812 30.54 1.85 6.29
C PHE A 812 29.02 2.06 6.44
N SER A 813 28.38 2.65 5.42
CA SER A 813 26.93 2.88 5.35
C SER A 813 26.19 1.95 4.36
N ALA A 814 26.89 1.08 3.64
CA ALA A 814 26.29 0.00 2.84
C ALA A 814 27.26 -1.19 2.62
N PRO A 815 26.75 -2.41 2.34
CA PRO A 815 27.59 -3.59 2.16
C PRO A 815 28.53 -3.53 0.95
N ASN A 816 28.14 -2.83 -0.11
CA ASN A 816 28.94 -2.68 -1.33
C ASN A 816 30.21 -1.82 -1.16
N GLN A 817 30.32 -1.09 -0.04
CA GLN A 817 31.50 -0.31 0.34
C GLN A 817 32.61 -1.17 0.97
N VAL A 818 32.32 -2.44 1.29
CA VAL A 818 33.29 -3.41 1.84
C VAL A 818 33.87 -4.25 0.69
N PRO A 819 35.20 -4.44 0.59
CA PRO A 819 35.77 -5.35 -0.40
C PRO A 819 35.28 -6.79 -0.21
N LEU A 820 34.84 -7.44 -1.29
CA LEU A 820 34.20 -8.77 -1.23
C LEU A 820 35.05 -9.84 -0.53
N THR A 821 36.39 -9.77 -0.62
CA THR A 821 37.29 -10.72 0.06
C THR A 821 37.33 -10.52 1.57
N LEU A 822 37.21 -9.28 2.06
CA LEU A 822 37.11 -8.97 3.49
C LEU A 822 35.71 -9.31 4.03
N LEU A 823 34.67 -9.07 3.23
CA LEU A 823 33.30 -9.47 3.56
C LEU A 823 33.18 -11.00 3.68
N ALA A 824 33.79 -11.75 2.76
CA ALA A 824 33.86 -13.21 2.80
C ALA A 824 34.59 -13.74 4.05
N TYR A 825 35.70 -13.10 4.44
CA TYR A 825 36.43 -13.46 5.66
C TYR A 825 35.58 -13.21 6.93
N LEU A 826 34.92 -12.05 7.05
CA LEU A 826 34.05 -11.76 8.19
C LEU A 826 32.83 -12.70 8.27
N CYS A 827 32.30 -13.13 7.12
CA CYS A 827 31.23 -14.13 7.04
C CYS A 827 31.67 -15.49 7.60
N ASP A 828 32.85 -15.99 7.21
CA ASP A 828 33.46 -17.20 7.77
C ASP A 828 33.67 -17.08 9.29
N GLN A 829 34.20 -15.96 9.76
CA GLN A 829 34.44 -15.75 11.19
C GLN A 829 33.15 -15.72 12.02
N LEU A 830 32.05 -15.14 11.51
CA LEU A 830 30.74 -15.22 12.17
C LEU A 830 30.19 -16.65 12.13
N GLY A 831 30.31 -17.34 10.99
CA GLY A 831 29.90 -18.73 10.83
C GLY A 831 30.53 -19.64 11.88
N ARG A 832 31.84 -19.50 12.13
CA ARG A 832 32.56 -20.24 13.18
C ARG A 832 32.06 -19.95 14.59
N GLU A 833 31.60 -18.73 14.89
CA GLU A 833 30.98 -18.43 16.20
C GLU A 833 29.60 -19.08 16.36
N ILE A 834 28.80 -19.07 15.29
CA ILE A 834 27.49 -19.76 15.25
C ILE A 834 27.69 -21.28 15.38
N GLU A 835 28.70 -21.84 14.71
CA GLU A 835 29.06 -23.26 14.84
C GLU A 835 29.53 -23.64 16.24
N LYS A 836 30.27 -22.76 16.95
CA LYS A 836 30.60 -22.95 18.38
C LYS A 836 29.34 -22.95 19.26
N GLY A 837 28.34 -22.12 18.95
CA GLY A 837 26.98 -22.24 19.51
C GLY A 837 26.82 -21.86 20.98
N ASP A 838 27.70 -20.97 21.49
CA ASP A 838 27.69 -20.48 22.88
C ASP A 838 27.49 -18.95 23.01
N THR A 839 27.45 -18.23 21.88
CA THR A 839 27.50 -16.75 21.85
C THR A 839 26.34 -16.09 21.10
N TYR A 840 25.85 -16.73 20.04
CA TYR A 840 24.76 -16.25 19.17
C TYR A 840 23.58 -17.24 19.19
N PRO A 841 22.32 -16.78 19.02
CA PRO A 841 21.13 -17.63 19.04
C PRO A 841 20.90 -18.44 17.75
N MET A 842 21.66 -18.18 16.68
CA MET A 842 21.54 -18.89 15.41
C MET A 842 22.05 -20.34 15.53
N VAL A 843 21.47 -21.25 14.75
CA VAL A 843 21.91 -22.65 14.66
C VAL A 843 22.77 -22.92 13.42
N GLU A 844 22.50 -22.18 12.34
CA GLU A 844 23.10 -22.36 11.01
C GLU A 844 23.90 -21.10 10.62
N PRO A 845 25.13 -21.24 10.08
CA PRO A 845 25.90 -20.12 9.52
C PRO A 845 25.20 -19.39 8.38
N LEU A 846 25.50 -18.09 8.23
CA LEU A 846 24.97 -17.28 7.15
C LEU A 846 25.75 -17.48 5.85
N ALA A 847 25.06 -17.42 4.71
CA ALA A 847 25.73 -17.32 3.42
C ALA A 847 26.23 -15.89 3.20
N LEU A 848 27.26 -15.75 2.35
CA LEU A 848 27.91 -14.47 2.07
C LEU A 848 26.95 -13.40 1.51
N ASN A 849 25.93 -13.83 0.76
CA ASN A 849 24.92 -12.94 0.20
C ASN A 849 24.03 -12.30 1.27
N ASP A 850 23.84 -12.99 2.41
CA ASP A 850 22.95 -12.56 3.50
C ASP A 850 23.74 -11.80 4.58
N PHE A 851 24.98 -12.24 4.85
CA PHE A 851 25.87 -11.60 5.82
C PHE A 851 26.14 -10.12 5.51
N GLY A 852 26.31 -9.77 4.22
CA GLY A 852 26.49 -8.37 3.79
C GLY A 852 25.34 -7.46 4.24
N PRO A 853 24.12 -7.68 3.74
CA PRO A 853 22.91 -6.96 4.18
C PRO A 853 22.70 -6.99 5.69
N TYR A 854 22.86 -8.14 6.35
CA TYR A 854 22.65 -8.28 7.80
C TYR A 854 23.61 -7.42 8.64
N TRP A 855 24.90 -7.40 8.29
CA TRP A 855 25.94 -6.79 9.12
C TRP A 855 26.28 -5.35 8.71
N PHE A 856 26.05 -4.97 7.46
CA PHE A 856 26.40 -3.65 6.89
C PHE A 856 25.22 -2.88 6.27
N GLY A 857 23.98 -3.37 6.42
CA GLY A 857 22.78 -2.77 5.80
C GLY A 857 22.34 -1.41 6.36
N VAL A 858 22.62 -1.12 7.64
CA VAL A 858 22.37 0.22 8.25
C VAL A 858 23.68 0.96 8.46
N PHE A 859 24.54 0.39 9.31
CA PHE A 859 25.85 0.90 9.65
C PHE A 859 26.70 -0.25 10.19
N GLY A 860 27.85 -0.47 9.59
CA GLY A 860 28.84 -1.44 10.03
C GLY A 860 30.23 -0.82 10.12
N ALA A 861 31.07 -1.35 10.99
CA ALA A 861 32.43 -0.87 11.19
C ALA A 861 33.40 -2.05 11.32
N ILE A 862 34.58 -1.95 10.70
CA ILE A 862 35.60 -3.00 10.71
C ILE A 862 36.87 -2.43 11.36
N MET A 863 37.44 -3.15 12.33
CA MET A 863 38.76 -2.85 12.87
C MET A 863 39.82 -3.65 12.12
N LEU A 864 40.75 -2.94 11.50
CA LEU A 864 41.90 -3.49 10.79
C LEU A 864 43.21 -3.06 11.47
N LEU A 865 44.26 -3.85 11.28
CA LEU A 865 45.59 -3.58 11.80
C LEU A 865 46.25 -2.42 11.03
N GLY A 866 47.11 -1.64 11.69
CA GLY A 866 47.87 -0.55 11.07
C GLY A 866 47.09 0.77 10.90
N GLU A 867 47.65 1.66 10.09
CA GLU A 867 47.17 3.02 9.85
C GLU A 867 46.57 3.15 8.45
N ILE A 868 45.23 3.09 8.34
CA ILE A 868 44.51 3.18 7.07
C ILE A 868 43.82 4.55 7.00
N GLN A 869 44.15 5.36 5.99
CA GLN A 869 43.72 6.76 5.93
C GLN A 869 42.34 6.95 5.28
N ASP A 870 41.99 6.13 4.29
CA ASP A 870 40.71 6.18 3.59
C ASP A 870 40.25 4.80 3.08
N GLY A 871 39.07 4.75 2.45
CA GLY A 871 38.55 3.53 1.84
C GLY A 871 39.29 3.08 0.57
N ARG A 872 40.09 3.93 -0.08
CA ARG A 872 40.82 3.57 -1.31
C ARG A 872 41.99 2.65 -0.98
N ALA A 873 42.74 2.99 0.07
CA ALA A 873 43.80 2.13 0.61
C ALA A 873 43.27 0.72 0.95
N LEU A 874 42.04 0.62 1.46
CA LEU A 874 41.39 -0.66 1.76
C LEU A 874 41.10 -1.51 0.50
N TYR A 875 40.61 -0.89 -0.59
CA TYR A 875 40.44 -1.60 -1.87
C TYR A 875 41.78 -1.95 -2.52
N GLU A 876 42.84 -1.15 -2.31
CA GLU A 876 44.19 -1.49 -2.78
C GLU A 876 44.77 -2.70 -2.03
N MET A 877 44.62 -2.77 -0.71
CA MET A 877 44.96 -3.97 0.08
C MET A 877 44.21 -5.20 -0.43
N ALA A 878 42.89 -5.07 -0.66
CA ALA A 878 42.08 -6.15 -1.21
C ALA A 878 42.56 -6.62 -2.59
N ARG A 879 42.91 -5.68 -3.48
CA ARG A 879 43.44 -5.95 -4.83
C ARG A 879 44.84 -6.58 -4.82
N GLN A 880 45.65 -6.28 -3.81
CA GLN A 880 46.98 -6.89 -3.63
C GLN A 880 46.93 -8.30 -3.01
N GLY A 881 45.75 -8.80 -2.62
CA GLY A 881 45.59 -10.12 -2.02
C GLY A 881 45.94 -10.15 -0.53
N CYS A 882 45.58 -9.09 0.21
CA CYS A 882 45.80 -8.96 1.64
C CYS A 882 45.31 -10.17 2.46
N ASP A 883 46.12 -10.59 3.43
CA ASP A 883 45.83 -11.68 4.37
C ASP A 883 44.92 -11.17 5.52
N TRP A 884 43.60 -11.29 5.31
CA TRP A 884 42.62 -10.85 6.29
C TRP A 884 42.67 -11.62 7.62
N GLU A 885 43.24 -12.83 7.68
CA GLU A 885 43.36 -13.56 8.95
C GLU A 885 44.33 -12.89 9.92
N ARG A 886 45.29 -12.13 9.38
CA ARG A 886 46.28 -11.35 10.16
C ARG A 886 45.88 -9.89 10.36
N GLU A 887 45.31 -9.28 9.30
CA GLU A 887 45.05 -7.84 9.28
C GLU A 887 43.66 -7.47 9.80
N CYS A 888 42.68 -8.39 9.87
CA CYS A 888 41.34 -8.09 10.41
C CYS A 888 41.19 -8.49 11.89
N LEU A 889 40.87 -7.51 12.73
CA LEU A 889 40.81 -7.69 14.18
C LEU A 889 39.39 -7.94 14.71
N GLY A 890 38.38 -7.44 14.00
CA GLY A 890 36.97 -7.60 14.36
C GLY A 890 36.06 -6.63 13.62
N SER A 891 34.76 -6.73 13.88
CA SER A 891 33.74 -5.84 13.33
C SER A 891 32.57 -5.68 14.29
N PHE A 892 31.83 -4.58 14.17
CA PHE A 892 30.55 -4.38 14.85
C PHE A 892 29.55 -3.64 13.96
N CYS A 893 28.26 -3.76 14.25
CA CYS A 893 27.20 -3.02 13.57
C CYS A 893 26.38 -2.17 14.55
N ILE A 894 25.71 -1.13 14.03
CA ILE A 894 24.74 -0.33 14.78
C ILE A 894 23.43 -0.29 13.99
N LYS A 895 22.39 -0.94 14.53
CA LYS A 895 21.05 -1.03 13.93
C LYS A 895 19.98 -0.61 14.94
N PRO A 896 18.79 -0.13 14.51
CA PRO A 896 17.64 0.04 15.41
C PRO A 896 17.29 -1.31 16.05
N ASN A 897 16.91 -1.30 17.33
CA ASN A 897 16.45 -2.51 18.01
C ASN A 897 14.97 -2.82 17.75
N TYR A 898 14.21 -1.78 17.39
CA TYR A 898 12.76 -1.84 17.20
C TYR A 898 12.36 -0.97 15.99
N PRO A 899 11.30 -1.32 15.25
CA PRO A 899 10.78 -0.48 14.16
C PRO A 899 9.98 0.73 14.68
N GLY A 900 9.70 1.67 13.77
CA GLY A 900 8.69 2.70 13.98
C GLY A 900 8.95 3.63 15.17
N ARG A 901 8.00 3.69 16.11
CA ARG A 901 8.01 4.65 17.23
C ARG A 901 9.18 4.46 18.21
N SER A 902 9.78 3.28 18.27
CA SER A 902 10.90 2.95 19.17
C SER A 902 12.25 2.85 18.46
N SER A 903 12.33 3.28 17.19
CA SER A 903 13.52 3.12 16.34
C SER A 903 14.71 4.01 16.71
N HIS A 904 14.50 5.02 17.55
CA HIS A 904 15.56 5.78 18.22
C HIS A 904 16.37 4.95 19.24
N VAL A 905 15.89 3.75 19.61
CA VAL A 905 16.63 2.76 20.41
C VAL A 905 17.43 1.87 19.46
N CYS A 906 18.76 1.80 19.62
CA CYS A 906 19.63 0.90 18.87
C CYS A 906 20.00 -0.39 19.61
N ASN A 907 20.59 -1.32 18.87
CA ASN A 907 21.26 -2.55 19.28
C ASN A 907 22.58 -2.64 18.49
N GLY A 908 23.40 -3.67 18.69
CA GLY A 908 24.63 -3.89 17.93
C GLY A 908 25.19 -5.30 18.11
N ALA A 909 25.59 -5.91 17.00
CA ALA A 909 26.34 -7.17 16.99
C ALA A 909 27.85 -6.88 17.01
N PHE A 910 28.65 -7.78 17.62
CA PHE A 910 30.09 -7.60 17.80
C PHE A 910 30.84 -8.92 17.55
N LEU A 911 31.78 -8.91 16.61
CA LEU A 911 32.63 -10.04 16.25
C LEU A 911 34.10 -9.67 16.47
N VAL A 912 34.84 -10.52 17.19
CA VAL A 912 36.30 -10.38 17.37
C VAL A 912 36.95 -11.63 16.82
N THR A 913 37.91 -11.50 15.91
CA THR A 913 38.57 -12.64 15.28
C THR A 913 39.34 -13.46 16.32
N ASP A 914 39.48 -14.77 16.12
CA ASP A 914 40.05 -15.65 17.17
C ASP A 914 41.48 -15.25 17.56
N ALA A 915 42.29 -14.82 16.59
CA ALA A 915 43.64 -14.25 16.79
C ALA A 915 43.68 -12.90 17.55
N SER A 916 42.52 -12.26 17.71
CA SER A 916 42.37 -10.91 18.29
C SER A 916 41.74 -10.88 19.68
N ARG A 917 41.28 -12.03 20.19
CA ARG A 917 40.77 -12.16 21.56
C ARG A 917 41.82 -11.74 22.60
N ASN A 918 41.36 -11.27 23.76
CA ASN A 918 42.18 -10.77 24.89
C ASN A 918 43.06 -9.51 24.63
N ARG A 919 43.32 -9.12 23.37
CA ARG A 919 44.11 -7.93 22.97
C ARG A 919 43.41 -6.57 23.20
N GLY A 920 42.18 -6.59 23.72
CA GLY A 920 41.39 -5.38 24.05
C GLY A 920 40.41 -4.92 22.96
N VAL A 921 40.45 -5.54 21.76
CA VAL A 921 39.68 -5.16 20.57
C VAL A 921 38.18 -4.95 20.84
N GLY A 922 37.50 -5.92 21.45
CA GLY A 922 36.07 -5.81 21.76
C GLY A 922 35.70 -4.65 22.70
N ARG A 923 36.61 -4.23 23.59
CA ARG A 923 36.40 -3.04 24.43
C ARG A 923 36.54 -1.76 23.61
N LEU A 924 37.58 -1.66 22.77
CA LEU A 924 37.79 -0.49 21.91
C LEU A 924 36.63 -0.28 20.94
N MET A 925 36.13 -1.35 20.31
CA MET A 925 34.92 -1.30 19.48
C MET A 925 33.68 -0.86 20.28
N GLY A 926 33.52 -1.32 21.52
CA GLY A 926 32.45 -0.87 22.41
C GLY A 926 32.58 0.61 22.86
N GLU A 927 33.80 1.13 23.00
CA GLU A 927 34.05 2.55 23.26
C GLU A 927 33.72 3.41 22.03
N THR A 928 34.05 2.96 20.82
CA THR A 928 33.67 3.61 19.56
C THR A 928 32.17 3.54 19.26
N TYR A 929 31.51 2.41 19.56
CA TYR A 929 30.05 2.27 19.46
C TYR A 929 29.31 3.38 20.23
N LEU A 930 29.81 3.73 21.42
CA LEU A 930 29.22 4.75 22.29
C LEU A 930 29.48 6.19 21.82
N ASP A 931 30.54 6.43 21.04
CA ASP A 931 30.78 7.72 20.38
C ASP A 931 29.97 7.87 19.07
N TRP A 932 29.71 6.76 18.36
CA TRP A 932 29.05 6.79 17.05
C TRP A 932 27.53 6.61 17.11
N ALA A 933 26.97 5.82 18.03
CA ALA A 933 25.51 5.66 18.15
C ALA A 933 24.76 6.99 18.37
N PRO A 934 25.22 7.94 19.24
CA PRO A 934 24.58 9.25 19.36
C PRO A 934 24.72 10.11 18.09
N LYS A 935 25.81 9.96 17.32
CA LYS A 935 26.05 10.68 16.05
C LYS A 935 25.22 10.15 14.88
N LEU A 936 24.77 8.90 14.97
CA LEU A 936 23.70 8.33 14.13
C LEU A 936 22.28 8.73 14.64
N GLY A 937 22.23 9.48 15.75
CA GLY A 937 21.02 10.02 16.37
C GLY A 937 20.19 9.01 17.18
N TYR A 938 20.80 7.91 17.62
CA TYR A 938 20.15 7.02 18.58
C TYR A 938 20.23 7.60 20.00
N THR A 939 19.10 7.64 20.70
CA THR A 939 18.98 8.22 22.06
C THR A 939 19.06 7.18 23.17
N TYR A 940 18.95 5.88 22.83
CA TYR A 940 19.10 4.78 23.77
C TYR A 940 19.68 3.55 23.06
N SER A 941 20.31 2.64 23.81
CA SER A 941 20.85 1.37 23.31
C SER A 941 20.39 0.20 24.19
N VAL A 942 20.02 -0.92 23.57
CA VAL A 942 19.60 -2.17 24.20
C VAL A 942 20.26 -3.37 23.52
N PHE A 943 20.85 -4.28 24.31
CA PHE A 943 21.24 -5.61 23.83
C PHE A 943 20.24 -6.65 24.35
N ASN A 944 19.59 -7.39 23.44
CA ASN A 944 18.45 -8.24 23.77
C ASN A 944 18.80 -9.54 24.49
N LEU A 945 19.82 -10.26 24.00
CA LEU A 945 20.14 -11.63 24.43
C LEU A 945 21.65 -11.79 24.65
N VAL A 946 22.14 -11.34 25.81
CA VAL A 946 23.52 -11.62 26.23
C VAL A 946 23.49 -12.77 27.23
N TYR A 947 23.78 -14.00 26.77
CA TYR A 947 23.82 -15.19 27.63
C TYR A 947 24.77 -15.00 28.83
N GLU A 948 24.35 -15.42 30.03
CA GLU A 948 25.14 -15.21 31.26
C GLU A 948 26.48 -15.96 31.26
N THR A 949 26.57 -17.04 30.48
CA THR A 949 27.79 -17.81 30.20
C THR A 949 28.81 -17.03 29.35
N ASN A 950 28.36 -16.04 28.57
CA ASN A 950 29.25 -15.12 27.85
C ASN A 950 29.81 -14.04 28.81
N ILE A 951 30.68 -14.50 29.71
CA ILE A 951 31.37 -13.70 30.72
C ILE A 951 32.20 -12.57 30.08
N ALA A 952 32.69 -12.75 28.85
CA ALA A 952 33.43 -11.74 28.12
C ALA A 952 32.54 -10.53 27.75
N SER A 953 31.42 -10.77 27.07
CA SER A 953 30.47 -9.70 26.71
C SER A 953 29.86 -9.04 27.95
N CYS A 954 29.45 -9.82 28.97
CA CYS A 954 28.92 -9.25 30.21
C CYS A 954 29.91 -8.27 30.87
N ARG A 955 31.18 -8.66 31.03
CA ARG A 955 32.22 -7.80 31.59
C ARG A 955 32.48 -6.53 30.77
N ILE A 956 32.32 -6.58 29.44
CA ILE A 956 32.46 -5.40 28.58
C ILE A 956 31.28 -4.45 28.80
N TRP A 957 30.04 -4.93 28.76
CA TRP A 957 28.85 -4.08 28.92
C TRP A 957 28.73 -3.50 30.33
N ASP A 958 28.98 -4.30 31.38
CA ASP A 958 29.08 -3.82 32.77
C ASP A 958 30.14 -2.70 32.89
N ALA A 959 31.35 -2.92 32.36
CA ALA A 959 32.48 -1.98 32.49
C ALA A 959 32.34 -0.70 31.62
N LEU A 960 31.57 -0.76 30.53
CA LEU A 960 31.22 0.41 29.73
C LEU A 960 30.07 1.23 30.34
N GLY A 961 29.35 0.69 31.33
CA GLY A 961 28.27 1.39 32.03
C GLY A 961 26.86 1.13 31.48
N PHE A 962 26.65 0.03 30.76
CA PHE A 962 25.29 -0.46 30.50
C PHE A 962 24.68 -1.00 31.79
N LYS A 963 23.36 -0.84 31.95
CA LYS A 963 22.61 -1.38 33.08
C LYS A 963 21.97 -2.70 32.66
N ARG A 964 21.97 -3.69 33.55
CA ARG A 964 21.18 -4.93 33.39
C ARG A 964 19.71 -4.58 33.66
N ILE A 965 18.91 -4.40 32.61
CA ILE A 965 17.52 -3.93 32.70
C ILE A 965 16.49 -5.07 32.74
N GLY A 966 16.89 -6.29 32.35
CA GLY A 966 16.05 -7.48 32.39
C GLY A 966 16.86 -8.77 32.34
N ARG A 967 16.19 -9.90 32.57
CA ARG A 967 16.76 -11.25 32.50
C ARG A 967 15.71 -12.20 31.97
N VAL A 968 16.02 -12.87 30.86
CA VAL A 968 15.17 -13.91 30.26
C VAL A 968 15.68 -15.26 30.77
N LYS A 969 14.80 -16.04 31.42
CA LYS A 969 15.18 -17.33 32.01
C LYS A 969 15.13 -18.45 30.98
N GLY A 970 16.13 -19.34 30.99
CA GLY A 970 16.15 -20.60 30.23
C GLY A 970 15.98 -20.45 28.71
N CYS A 971 16.49 -19.37 28.11
CA CYS A 971 16.32 -19.07 26.68
C CYS A 971 17.49 -19.48 25.79
N GLY A 972 18.65 -19.85 26.36
CA GLY A 972 19.82 -20.33 25.63
C GLY A 972 19.95 -21.85 25.70
N ASN A 973 19.78 -22.54 24.57
CA ASN A 973 20.13 -23.95 24.41
C ASN A 973 21.53 -24.04 23.79
N LEU A 974 22.57 -23.87 24.62
CA LEU A 974 23.95 -23.67 24.17
C LEU A 974 24.72 -24.98 24.02
N LYS A 975 25.63 -25.06 23.04
CA LYS A 975 26.33 -26.32 22.72
C LYS A 975 27.26 -26.79 23.84
N SER A 976 27.88 -25.88 24.61
CA SER A 976 28.68 -26.23 25.79
C SER A 976 27.86 -26.58 27.04
N TYR A 977 26.52 -26.47 26.98
CA TYR A 977 25.60 -26.74 28.11
C TYR A 977 24.48 -27.72 27.72
N PRO A 978 24.81 -28.92 27.19
CA PRO A 978 23.82 -29.83 26.61
C PRO A 978 22.83 -30.34 27.65
N GLY A 979 21.55 -29.98 27.47
CA GLY A 979 20.45 -30.36 28.38
C GLY A 979 20.16 -29.36 29.50
N GLU A 980 20.97 -28.31 29.65
CA GLU A 980 20.72 -27.20 30.58
C GLU A 980 20.33 -25.93 29.80
N LEU A 981 19.25 -25.27 30.21
CA LEU A 981 18.79 -24.04 29.57
C LEU A 981 19.38 -22.82 30.28
N VAL A 982 20.16 -22.03 29.55
CA VAL A 982 20.94 -20.89 30.04
C VAL A 982 20.13 -19.59 29.98
N ASP A 983 20.28 -18.74 30.99
CA ASP A 983 19.65 -17.42 31.06
C ASP A 983 20.38 -16.38 30.20
N ALA A 984 19.65 -15.37 29.72
CA ALA A 984 20.22 -14.19 29.05
C ALA A 984 19.86 -12.89 29.77
N ILE A 985 20.81 -11.95 29.79
CA ILE A 985 20.62 -10.60 30.32
C ILE A 985 20.24 -9.65 29.18
N ILE A 986 19.25 -8.81 29.45
CA ILE A 986 18.93 -7.63 28.64
C ILE A 986 19.73 -6.45 29.23
N TYR A 987 20.62 -5.86 28.43
CA TYR A 987 21.36 -4.65 28.80
C TYR A 987 20.68 -3.42 28.19
N GLY A 988 20.72 -2.28 28.88
CA GLY A 988 20.15 -1.01 28.44
C GLY A 988 20.96 0.20 28.89
N ARG A 989 21.05 1.23 28.05
CA ARG A 989 21.81 2.47 28.32
C ARG A 989 21.26 3.67 27.55
N ASP A 990 21.20 4.80 28.23
CA ASP A 990 20.90 6.12 27.63
C ASP A 990 22.09 6.66 26.80
N LEU A 991 21.80 7.39 25.73
CA LEU A 991 22.75 7.97 24.77
C LEU A 991 22.54 9.48 24.54
N GLY A 992 21.53 10.11 25.16
CA GLY A 992 21.15 11.50 24.87
C GLY A 992 22.18 12.56 25.28
N GLN A 993 22.11 13.74 24.63
CA GLN A 993 22.89 14.94 25.02
C GLN A 993 22.25 15.72 26.18
N ASP A 994 21.06 15.32 26.66
CA ASP A 994 20.25 16.02 27.67
C ASP A 994 20.96 16.33 28.99
N ASP A 995 22.06 15.64 29.29
CA ASP A 995 22.95 15.91 30.43
C ASP A 995 23.44 17.38 30.49
N GLU A 996 23.44 18.10 29.36
CA GLU A 996 23.76 19.53 29.26
C GLU A 996 22.52 20.41 29.61
N PHE A 997 21.36 20.18 28.98
CA PHE A 997 20.12 20.95 29.21
C PHE A 997 19.39 20.63 30.54
N VAL A 998 19.50 19.40 31.05
CA VAL A 998 18.97 18.98 32.36
C VAL A 998 19.73 19.64 33.52
N SER A 999 20.83 20.35 33.26
CA SER A 999 21.59 21.07 34.30
C SER A 999 20.89 22.34 34.79
N GLU A 1000 20.50 23.26 33.89
CA GLU A 1000 19.87 24.54 34.26
C GLU A 1000 18.47 24.35 34.85
N GLU A 1001 17.58 23.69 34.12
CA GLU A 1001 16.17 23.54 34.52
C GLU A 1001 16.03 22.85 35.88
N ARG A 1002 16.96 21.94 36.21
CA ARG A 1002 17.07 21.31 37.53
C ARG A 1002 17.39 22.31 38.64
N PHE A 1003 18.35 23.21 38.43
CA PHE A 1003 18.70 24.21 39.44
C PHE A 1003 17.59 25.25 39.63
N ASP A 1004 16.88 25.62 38.56
CA ASP A 1004 15.74 26.55 38.65
C ASP A 1004 14.49 25.90 39.25
N LYS A 1005 14.21 24.63 38.96
CA LYS A 1005 13.19 23.85 39.70
C LYS A 1005 13.52 23.72 41.19
N ILE A 1006 14.81 23.60 41.56
CA ILE A 1006 15.26 23.63 42.97
C ILE A 1006 15.11 25.02 43.59
N ARG A 1007 15.52 26.11 42.90
CA ARG A 1007 15.30 27.51 43.33
C ARG A 1007 13.83 27.79 43.55
N PHE A 1008 12.96 27.43 42.60
CA PHE A 1008 11.51 27.59 42.71
C PHE A 1008 10.93 26.85 43.92
N TYR A 1009 11.33 25.60 44.13
CA TYR A 1009 10.87 24.80 45.28
C TYR A 1009 11.33 25.39 46.62
N LEU A 1010 12.59 25.83 46.72
CA LEU A 1010 13.14 26.47 47.92
C LEU A 1010 12.54 27.86 48.20
N LYS A 1011 12.22 28.65 47.16
CA LYS A 1011 11.68 30.00 47.29
C LYS A 1011 10.17 30.03 47.56
N ASN A 1012 9.41 29.14 46.92
CA ASN A 1012 7.94 29.18 46.93
C ASN A 1012 7.28 28.09 47.81
N GLY A 1013 8.04 27.10 48.28
CA GLY A 1013 7.52 25.94 49.04
C GLY A 1013 6.58 25.02 48.25
N LYS A 1014 6.39 25.27 46.96
CA LYS A 1014 5.46 24.58 46.05
C LYS A 1014 6.24 23.88 44.95
N TYR A 1015 5.76 22.73 44.52
CA TYR A 1015 6.31 22.04 43.35
C TYR A 1015 5.99 22.81 42.06
N PRO A 1016 6.89 22.81 41.06
CA PRO A 1016 6.58 23.34 39.72
C PRO A 1016 5.34 22.70 39.10
N ASN A 1017 4.65 23.45 38.24
CA ASN A 1017 3.51 22.93 37.47
C ASN A 1017 3.96 21.75 36.59
N GLY A 1018 3.16 20.69 36.51
CA GLY A 1018 3.46 19.47 35.75
C GLY A 1018 4.34 18.44 36.47
N ALA A 1019 5.04 18.77 37.56
CA ALA A 1019 6.05 17.90 38.16
C ALA A 1019 5.51 16.51 38.59
N ASP A 1020 6.19 15.43 38.23
CA ASP A 1020 5.72 14.05 38.46
C ASP A 1020 5.99 13.52 39.90
N ARG A 1021 5.60 12.27 40.19
CA ARG A 1021 5.80 11.66 41.52
C ARG A 1021 7.28 11.48 41.90
N ALA A 1022 8.14 11.19 40.93
CA ALA A 1022 9.58 10.99 41.12
C ALA A 1022 10.33 12.33 41.25
N GLU A 1023 10.00 13.31 40.42
CA GLU A 1023 10.53 14.68 40.43
C GLU A 1023 10.18 15.41 41.72
N LYS A 1024 8.93 15.30 42.19
CA LYS A 1024 8.53 15.75 43.53
C LYS A 1024 9.37 15.11 44.63
N SER A 1025 9.87 13.89 44.44
CA SER A 1025 10.81 13.24 45.37
C SER A 1025 12.25 13.73 45.22
N ARG A 1026 12.73 13.94 44.00
CA ARG A 1026 14.05 14.55 43.71
C ARG A 1026 14.17 15.93 44.33
N LEU A 1027 13.13 16.77 44.22
CA LEU A 1027 13.08 18.12 44.80
C LEU A 1027 13.10 18.11 46.34
N ARG A 1028 12.30 17.25 47.00
CA ARG A 1028 12.35 17.08 48.46
C ARG A 1028 13.75 16.66 48.95
N SER A 1029 14.39 15.73 48.24
CA SER A 1029 15.75 15.29 48.56
C SER A 1029 16.78 16.43 48.39
N ALA A 1030 16.73 17.15 47.27
CA ALA A 1030 17.61 18.28 47.00
C ALA A 1030 17.51 19.40 48.06
N ALA A 1031 16.30 19.70 48.54
CA ALA A 1031 16.08 20.72 49.57
C ALA A 1031 16.80 20.45 50.91
N THR A 1032 17.31 19.23 51.15
CA THR A 1032 18.13 18.91 52.33
C THR A 1032 19.61 19.29 52.19
N HIS A 1033 20.06 19.67 50.98
CA HIS A 1033 21.49 19.88 50.65
C HIS A 1033 21.77 21.21 49.94
N TYR A 1034 20.81 21.75 49.21
CA TYR A 1034 20.90 23.06 48.58
C TYR A 1034 20.33 24.14 49.51
N LYS A 1035 20.95 25.33 49.51
CA LYS A 1035 20.45 26.52 50.20
C LYS A 1035 20.33 27.69 49.22
N LEU A 1036 19.26 28.46 49.33
CA LEU A 1036 19.06 29.70 48.59
C LEU A 1036 19.39 30.88 49.50
N THR A 1037 20.13 31.87 49.01
CA THR A 1037 20.42 33.12 49.72
C THR A 1037 19.85 34.29 48.90
N PRO A 1038 19.03 35.18 49.49
CA PRO A 1038 18.51 36.34 48.77
C PRO A 1038 19.63 37.22 48.24
N GLY A 1039 19.46 37.75 47.03
CA GLY A 1039 20.29 38.84 46.53
C GLY A 1039 20.11 40.12 47.36
N LYS A 1040 21.07 41.03 47.25
CA LYS A 1040 20.90 42.44 47.65
C LYS A 1040 20.97 43.30 46.40
N ASP A 1041 20.17 44.37 46.39
CA ASP A 1041 20.30 45.52 45.47
C ASP A 1041 20.51 45.10 43.99
N ASP A 1042 19.42 44.65 43.36
CA ASP A 1042 19.30 44.12 41.99
C ASP A 1042 20.12 42.86 41.62
N GLU A 1043 20.90 42.25 42.53
CA GLU A 1043 21.45 40.91 42.30
C GLU A 1043 20.40 39.78 42.39
N ALA A 1044 20.56 38.73 41.57
CA ALA A 1044 19.73 37.53 41.58
C ALA A 1044 20.04 36.57 42.77
N ASP A 1045 19.07 35.72 43.14
CA ASP A 1045 19.20 34.79 44.27
C ASP A 1045 20.31 33.74 44.05
N LYS A 1046 21.27 33.70 44.99
CA LYS A 1046 22.45 32.83 44.91
C LYS A 1046 22.17 31.46 45.53
N LEU A 1047 22.39 30.40 44.75
CA LEU A 1047 22.15 29.01 45.13
C LEU A 1047 23.47 28.36 45.57
N TRP A 1048 23.44 27.61 46.68
CA TRP A 1048 24.62 27.02 47.31
C TRP A 1048 24.46 25.52 47.52
N LEU A 1049 25.50 24.75 47.24
CA LEU A 1049 25.59 23.31 47.55
C LEU A 1049 26.80 23.05 48.44
N LYS A 1050 26.57 22.56 49.67
CA LYS A 1050 27.62 22.17 50.63
C LYS A 1050 28.74 23.21 50.81
N GLY A 1051 28.39 24.50 50.76
CA GLY A 1051 29.32 25.63 50.93
C GLY A 1051 29.95 26.18 49.64
N LYS A 1052 29.59 25.65 48.46
CA LYS A 1052 30.07 26.12 47.15
C LYS A 1052 28.94 26.80 46.39
N GLU A 1053 29.27 27.86 45.65
CA GLU A 1053 28.29 28.59 44.83
C GLU A 1053 27.94 27.79 43.57
N VAL A 1054 26.64 27.72 43.24
CA VAL A 1054 26.13 26.93 42.12
C VAL A 1054 25.87 27.85 40.93
N ILE A 1055 26.69 27.72 39.90
CA ILE A 1055 26.64 28.56 38.69
C ILE A 1055 25.77 27.88 37.64
N ALA A 1056 24.57 28.42 37.40
CA ALA A 1056 23.64 27.88 36.42
C ALA A 1056 24.03 28.28 34.98
N ASP A 1057 24.21 29.58 34.72
CA ASP A 1057 24.45 30.14 33.39
C ASP A 1057 25.74 29.57 32.73
N PRO A 1058 25.63 28.86 31.58
CA PRO A 1058 26.77 28.34 30.82
C PRO A 1058 27.78 29.42 30.39
N LYS A 1059 27.33 30.67 30.15
CA LYS A 1059 28.23 31.77 29.80
C LYS A 1059 29.07 32.18 31.00
N GLN A 1060 28.48 32.36 32.17
CA GLN A 1060 29.20 32.59 33.43
C GLN A 1060 30.14 31.42 33.77
N GLN A 1061 29.72 30.17 33.59
CA GLN A 1061 30.59 28.99 33.75
C GLN A 1061 31.83 29.07 32.84
N TYR A 1062 31.64 29.40 31.56
CA TYR A 1062 32.73 29.50 30.59
C TYR A 1062 33.66 30.67 30.89
N GLU A 1063 33.14 31.85 31.22
CA GLU A 1063 33.95 33.03 31.55
C GLU A 1063 34.77 32.83 32.83
N LEU A 1064 34.18 32.21 33.86
CA LEU A 1064 34.83 31.87 35.13
C LEU A 1064 35.92 30.80 34.94
N ALA A 1065 35.63 29.74 34.18
CA ALA A 1065 36.62 28.73 33.81
C ALA A 1065 37.76 29.33 32.96
N ARG A 1066 37.45 30.28 32.08
CA ARG A 1066 38.44 31.05 31.29
C ARG A 1066 39.34 31.89 32.19
N GLU A 1067 38.80 32.61 33.15
CA GLU A 1067 39.59 33.44 34.07
C GLU A 1067 40.54 32.59 34.93
N ILE A 1068 40.02 31.51 35.54
CA ILE A 1068 40.82 30.60 36.38
C ILE A 1068 41.86 29.84 35.55
N HIS A 1069 41.59 29.53 34.27
CA HIS A 1069 42.60 29.01 33.36
C HIS A 1069 43.70 30.05 33.06
N HIS A 1070 43.36 31.27 32.63
CA HIS A 1070 44.35 32.28 32.23
C HIS A 1070 45.28 32.71 33.39
N LYS A 1071 44.84 32.57 34.64
CA LYS A 1071 45.69 32.83 35.82
C LYS A 1071 46.89 31.88 35.98
N GLN A 1072 46.87 30.67 35.38
CA GLN A 1072 47.95 29.68 35.55
C GLN A 1072 48.24 28.79 34.31
N HIS A 1073 47.49 28.93 33.22
CA HIS A 1073 47.45 28.04 32.05
C HIS A 1073 47.47 26.53 32.40
N GLY A 1074 46.75 26.16 33.47
CA GLY A 1074 46.67 24.78 33.94
C GLY A 1074 46.00 23.85 32.93
N GLY A 1075 46.53 22.63 32.80
CA GLY A 1075 45.86 21.56 32.06
C GLY A 1075 44.55 21.13 32.72
N ILE A 1076 43.66 20.49 31.95
CA ILE A 1076 42.23 20.26 32.30
C ILE A 1076 42.01 19.84 33.76
N ASN A 1077 42.72 18.82 34.25
CA ASN A 1077 42.54 18.33 35.63
C ASN A 1077 42.94 19.35 36.71
N LYS A 1078 43.99 20.18 36.49
CA LYS A 1078 44.43 21.19 37.47
C LYS A 1078 43.44 22.36 37.53
N THR A 1079 43.01 22.87 36.38
CA THR A 1079 42.01 23.96 36.31
C THR A 1079 40.65 23.50 36.83
N THR A 1080 40.23 22.26 36.52
CA THR A 1080 39.00 21.69 37.11
C THR A 1080 39.08 21.62 38.64
N ALA A 1081 40.21 21.19 39.20
CA ALA A 1081 40.38 21.11 40.65
C ALA A 1081 40.23 22.48 41.33
N ALA A 1082 40.92 23.50 40.82
CA ALA A 1082 40.84 24.88 41.34
C ALA A 1082 39.43 25.47 41.25
N ILE A 1083 38.69 25.23 40.17
CA ILE A 1083 37.27 25.63 40.05
C ILE A 1083 36.41 24.90 41.10
N ALA A 1084 36.61 23.59 41.23
CA ALA A 1084 35.82 22.73 42.10
C ALA A 1084 36.08 22.94 43.59
N GLU A 1085 37.03 23.78 44.00
CA GLU A 1085 37.20 24.22 45.39
C GLU A 1085 36.09 25.21 45.79
N THR A 1086 35.84 26.23 44.96
CA THR A 1086 34.91 27.34 45.27
C THR A 1086 33.51 27.18 44.66
N TYR A 1087 33.42 26.58 43.46
CA TYR A 1087 32.21 26.57 42.64
C TYR A 1087 31.70 25.16 42.33
N HIS A 1088 30.44 25.07 41.91
CA HIS A 1088 29.83 23.82 41.47
C HIS A 1088 28.89 24.02 40.26
N TRP A 1089 29.10 23.23 39.22
CA TRP A 1089 28.13 22.98 38.16
C TRP A 1089 28.32 21.57 37.60
N VAL A 1090 27.43 21.14 36.69
CA VAL A 1090 27.53 19.83 36.02
C VAL A 1090 28.66 19.89 34.98
N ARG A 1091 29.39 18.78 34.76
CA ARG A 1091 30.38 18.65 33.66
C ARG A 1091 31.52 19.70 33.59
N ILE A 1092 31.96 20.29 34.72
CA ILE A 1092 33.08 21.27 34.80
C ILE A 1092 34.30 20.97 33.90
N LYS A 1093 34.69 19.69 33.75
CA LYS A 1093 35.81 19.27 32.88
C LYS A 1093 35.62 19.61 31.40
N GLU A 1094 34.38 19.61 30.90
CA GLU A 1094 34.04 19.88 29.50
C GLU A 1094 34.14 21.38 29.22
N THR A 1095 33.55 22.23 30.09
CA THR A 1095 33.73 23.69 30.06
C THR A 1095 35.22 24.06 30.06
N VAL A 1096 36.01 23.45 30.95
CA VAL A 1096 37.46 23.66 31.03
C VAL A 1096 38.19 23.17 29.77
N SER A 1097 37.79 22.04 29.19
CA SER A 1097 38.37 21.52 27.94
C SER A 1097 38.11 22.44 26.74
N GLN A 1098 36.92 23.03 26.67
CA GLN A 1098 36.55 24.00 25.63
C GLN A 1098 37.34 25.31 25.78
N VAL A 1099 37.41 25.85 27.01
CA VAL A 1099 38.24 27.02 27.36
C VAL A 1099 39.71 26.82 26.97
N ILE A 1100 40.29 25.65 27.23
CA ILE A 1100 41.71 25.37 26.94
C ILE A 1100 41.96 25.24 25.43
N ARG A 1101 41.04 24.62 24.68
CA ARG A 1101 41.09 24.56 23.21
C ARG A 1101 41.04 25.96 22.58
N ASN A 1102 40.22 26.84 23.15
CA ASN A 1102 39.99 28.20 22.67
C ASN A 1102 41.02 29.21 23.24
N CYS A 1103 41.99 28.78 24.04
CA CYS A 1103 43.05 29.66 24.54
C CYS A 1103 44.20 29.74 23.52
N PRO A 1104 44.55 30.94 22.98
CA PRO A 1104 45.57 31.05 21.95
C PRO A 1104 46.96 30.58 22.43
N VAL A 1105 47.32 30.87 23.69
CA VAL A 1105 48.61 30.47 24.29
C VAL A 1105 48.76 28.95 24.32
N CYS A 1106 47.72 28.22 24.75
CA CYS A 1106 47.74 26.76 24.80
C CYS A 1106 47.60 26.12 23.41
N SER A 1107 46.93 26.79 22.46
CA SER A 1107 46.82 26.36 21.06
C SER A 1107 48.19 26.38 20.37
N GLU A 1108 48.96 27.47 20.51
CA GLU A 1108 50.31 27.59 19.96
C GLU A 1108 51.27 26.51 20.51
N MET A 1109 51.25 26.28 21.84
CA MET A 1109 52.05 25.20 22.45
C MET A 1109 51.70 23.81 21.89
N ASN A 1110 50.42 23.53 21.63
CA ASN A 1110 49.98 22.27 21.04
C ASN A 1110 50.37 22.12 19.56
N LYS A 1111 50.43 23.21 18.78
CA LYS A 1111 50.99 23.19 17.41
C LYS A 1111 52.46 22.79 17.41
N GLY A 1112 53.27 23.37 18.31
CA GLY A 1112 54.69 23.02 18.46
C GLY A 1112 54.91 21.53 18.76
N LEU A 1113 54.15 20.99 19.70
CA LEU A 1113 54.17 19.55 20.03
C LEU A 1113 53.69 18.64 18.88
N SER A 1114 52.83 19.15 17.99
CA SER A 1114 52.31 18.42 16.83
C SER A 1114 53.34 18.38 15.68
N ALA A 1115 54.01 19.49 15.41
CA ALA A 1115 55.06 19.57 14.38
C ALA A 1115 56.25 18.62 14.70
N ILE A 1116 56.64 18.54 15.97
CA ILE A 1116 57.70 17.63 16.44
C ILE A 1116 57.34 16.15 16.18
N ARG A 1117 56.06 15.77 16.25
CA ARG A 1117 55.61 14.40 15.93
C ARG A 1117 55.63 14.10 14.43
N GLN A 1118 55.21 15.04 13.58
CA GLN A 1118 55.22 14.84 12.13
C GLN A 1118 56.65 14.68 11.59
N GLY A 1119 57.61 15.44 12.12
CA GLY A 1119 59.02 15.34 11.73
C GLY A 1119 59.70 13.99 12.03
N GLN A 1120 59.14 13.16 12.93
CA GLN A 1120 59.71 11.85 13.25
C GLN A 1120 59.27 10.72 12.31
N ASN A 1121 58.10 10.82 11.66
CA ASN A 1121 57.60 9.77 10.78
C ASN A 1121 58.16 9.84 9.34
N GLN A 1122 58.57 11.02 8.85
CA GLN A 1122 59.22 11.12 7.53
C GLN A 1122 60.61 10.45 7.48
N ALA A 1123 61.30 10.33 8.62
CA ALA A 1123 62.66 9.80 8.71
C ALA A 1123 62.80 8.27 8.57
N ARG A 1124 61.75 7.55 8.13
CA ARG A 1124 61.73 6.07 8.08
C ARG A 1124 61.16 5.44 6.81
N ALA A 1125 60.66 6.25 5.85
CA ALA A 1125 60.03 5.74 4.62
C ALA A 1125 60.98 5.65 3.41
N GLU A 1126 61.97 6.54 3.31
CA GLU A 1126 62.93 6.56 2.20
C GLU A 1126 64.24 5.89 2.60
N GLY A 1127 64.39 4.59 2.30
CA GLY A 1127 65.60 3.86 2.71
C GLY A 1127 65.71 2.38 2.35
N ARG A 1128 64.99 1.85 1.36
CA ARG A 1128 65.14 0.42 0.98
C ARG A 1128 64.89 0.02 -0.49
N SER A 1129 65.38 0.83 -1.43
CA SER A 1129 65.66 0.43 -2.82
C SER A 1129 66.66 1.44 -3.42
N SER A 1130 67.75 1.07 -4.10
CA SER A 1130 68.35 -0.25 -4.32
C SER A 1130 69.85 -0.12 -4.59
N SER A 1131 70.59 -1.23 -4.51
CA SER A 1131 71.92 -1.39 -5.12
C SER A 1131 71.84 -2.47 -6.21
N GLY A 1132 72.39 -2.31 -7.40
CA GLY A 1132 73.06 -1.15 -8.02
C GLY A 1132 74.13 -1.61 -9.02
N PHE A 1133 74.47 -0.80 -10.03
CA PHE A 1133 75.71 -0.95 -10.81
C PHE A 1133 76.18 0.40 -11.39
N MET A 1134 77.41 0.47 -11.90
CA MET A 1134 78.24 1.69 -11.97
C MET A 1134 78.29 2.40 -13.33
N GLN A 1135 78.46 3.74 -13.31
CA GLN A 1135 79.68 4.42 -13.81
C GLN A 1135 79.73 5.94 -13.46
N SER A 1136 80.92 6.42 -13.04
CA SER A 1136 81.51 7.79 -13.14
C SER A 1136 80.69 9.08 -12.83
N THR A 1137 81.15 10.11 -12.09
CA THR A 1137 82.38 10.34 -11.27
C THR A 1137 82.27 11.63 -10.42
N ASN A 1138 82.80 11.64 -9.18
CA ASN A 1138 83.37 12.79 -8.40
C ASN A 1138 82.43 13.95 -7.92
N ASN A 1139 82.50 14.49 -6.67
CA ASN A 1139 83.30 14.16 -5.47
C ASN A 1139 82.72 14.73 -4.12
N THR A 1140 82.91 14.03 -2.97
CA THR A 1140 82.61 14.41 -1.53
C THR A 1140 81.13 14.62 -1.11
N GLN A 1141 80.65 14.59 0.17
CA GLN A 1141 81.15 14.26 1.55
C GLN A 1141 79.97 13.89 2.52
N SER A 1142 80.20 13.40 3.78
CA SER A 1142 79.11 13.09 4.78
C SER A 1142 79.57 12.91 6.26
N PRO A 1143 78.81 13.41 7.28
CA PRO A 1143 78.46 12.69 8.55
C PRO A 1143 77.03 13.08 9.09
N LEU A 1144 76.41 12.72 10.24
CA LEU A 1144 76.60 11.82 11.43
C LEU A 1144 75.19 11.63 12.14
N THR A 1145 74.92 10.59 12.97
CA THR A 1145 73.58 10.33 13.59
C THR A 1145 73.56 9.59 14.97
N PRO A 1146 72.51 9.77 15.85
CA PRO A 1146 72.29 9.03 17.13
C PRO A 1146 70.85 8.44 17.40
N THR A 1147 70.67 7.62 18.47
CA THR A 1147 69.40 7.05 19.06
C THR A 1147 69.59 6.80 20.60
N PRO A 1148 68.76 6.14 21.49
CA PRO A 1148 67.53 5.28 21.45
C PRO A 1148 66.36 5.85 22.36
N PRO A 1149 65.50 5.19 23.22
CA PRO A 1149 65.13 3.78 23.59
C PRO A 1149 63.57 3.48 23.70
N SER A 1150 63.11 2.48 24.49
CA SER A 1150 61.68 2.05 24.70
C SER A 1150 61.41 1.19 25.99
N LEU A 1151 60.21 0.56 26.17
CA LEU A 1151 59.88 -0.78 26.82
C LEU A 1151 58.58 -0.91 27.72
N PHE A 1152 57.72 -1.94 27.44
CA PHE A 1152 56.95 -2.93 28.31
C PHE A 1152 55.86 -2.60 29.41
N SER A 1153 55.21 -3.67 29.96
CA SER A 1153 54.12 -3.83 30.99
C SER A 1153 53.97 -5.37 31.35
N PRO A 1154 52.97 -6.00 32.10
CA PRO A 1154 51.68 -5.61 32.75
C PRO A 1154 51.38 -6.32 34.16
N SER A 1155 50.17 -6.93 34.39
CA SER A 1155 49.73 -7.93 35.45
C SER A 1155 49.00 -7.42 36.76
N LEU A 1156 48.19 -8.16 37.57
CA LEU A 1156 47.44 -9.46 37.41
C LEU A 1156 46.05 -9.69 38.15
N PRO A 1157 45.88 -10.09 39.47
CA PRO A 1157 44.92 -11.18 39.87
C PRO A 1157 43.81 -10.92 41.02
N PRO A 1158 43.47 -11.77 42.06
CA PRO A 1158 42.06 -12.02 42.60
C PRO A 1158 41.92 -11.84 44.17
N PRO A 1159 41.14 -12.57 45.05
CA PRO A 1159 39.94 -13.49 45.01
C PRO A 1159 38.84 -13.34 46.16
N ARG A 1160 37.89 -14.32 46.32
CA ARG A 1160 37.03 -14.71 47.52
C ARG A 1160 35.87 -13.78 48.02
N SER A 1161 34.91 -14.16 48.92
CA SER A 1161 34.14 -15.42 49.22
C SER A 1161 32.97 -15.26 50.27
N ASP A 1162 31.99 -16.18 50.28
CA ASP A 1162 30.97 -16.61 51.31
C ASP A 1162 29.91 -15.68 51.97
N SER A 1163 28.63 -15.91 51.59
CA SER A 1163 27.39 -16.13 52.40
C SER A 1163 26.84 -15.12 53.44
N PRO A 1164 25.53 -15.16 53.82
CA PRO A 1164 24.38 -15.98 53.36
C PRO A 1164 23.30 -15.08 52.65
N SER A 1165 21.95 -15.20 52.61
CA SER A 1165 20.89 -15.98 53.33
C SER A 1165 19.57 -16.10 52.53
N SER A 1166 18.68 -17.02 52.94
CA SER A 1166 17.18 -17.05 52.85
C SER A 1166 16.46 -16.61 51.55
N GLN A 1167 15.91 -17.54 50.74
CA GLN A 1167 14.54 -18.15 50.80
C GLN A 1167 13.44 -17.27 50.14
N LEU A 1168 12.39 -17.72 49.40
CA LEU A 1168 11.81 -18.97 48.79
C LEU A 1168 10.80 -18.46 47.68
N GLN A 1169 9.97 -19.12 46.85
CA GLN A 1169 9.52 -20.49 46.44
C GLN A 1169 8.69 -20.30 45.12
N LEU A 1170 8.17 -21.27 44.31
CA LEU A 1170 8.36 -22.70 44.02
C LEU A 1170 7.84 -22.96 42.55
N GLU A 1171 8.06 -24.18 42.03
CA GLU A 1171 7.49 -24.95 40.87
C GLU A 1171 6.09 -24.58 40.27
N ALA A 1172 5.61 -25.08 39.10
CA ALA A 1172 6.03 -26.15 38.15
C ALA A 1172 5.55 -25.80 36.69
N ALA A 1173 6.11 -26.31 35.58
CA ALA A 1173 5.87 -27.60 34.88
C ALA A 1173 4.36 -27.90 34.53
N GLN A 1174 3.96 -28.49 33.39
CA GLN A 1174 4.70 -29.22 32.32
C GLN A 1174 3.97 -29.20 30.92
N HIS A 1175 4.32 -30.06 29.96
CA HIS A 1175 4.02 -29.97 28.51
C HIS A 1175 3.19 -31.12 27.87
N ARG A 1176 2.39 -30.80 26.82
CA ARG A 1176 1.91 -31.66 25.68
C ARG A 1176 1.04 -32.89 26.07
N GLY A 1177 0.30 -33.61 25.21
CA GLY A 1177 -0.08 -33.63 23.76
C GLY A 1177 -0.94 -34.93 23.56
N SER A 1178 -1.52 -35.42 22.44
CA SER A 1178 -1.75 -35.06 21.03
C SER A 1178 -2.37 -36.31 20.31
N PHE A 1179 -3.29 -36.12 19.34
CA PHE A 1179 -3.64 -37.00 18.17
C PHE A 1179 -4.49 -38.32 18.21
N ALA A 1180 -5.51 -38.36 17.31
CA ALA A 1180 -5.99 -39.45 16.40
C ALA A 1180 -6.75 -40.71 16.96
N GLN A 1181 -7.55 -41.53 16.22
CA GLN A 1181 -7.97 -41.60 14.78
C GLN A 1181 -9.22 -42.53 14.52
N PHE A 1182 -9.76 -42.52 13.26
CA PHE A 1182 -10.55 -43.56 12.52
C PHE A 1182 -12.11 -43.65 12.54
N SER A 1183 -12.67 -44.42 11.57
CA SER A 1183 -14.07 -44.38 11.02
C SER A 1183 -14.76 -45.77 10.98
N PRO A 1184 -16.09 -45.88 10.66
CA PRO A 1184 -16.52 -46.45 9.36
C PRO A 1184 -17.86 -45.90 8.76
N HIS A 1185 -18.40 -46.55 7.70
CA HIS A 1185 -19.58 -46.14 6.89
C HIS A 1185 -20.98 -46.40 7.52
N ASN A 1186 -22.04 -45.68 7.08
CA ASN A 1186 -23.04 -46.14 6.08
C ASN A 1186 -24.11 -45.05 5.71
N ARG A 1187 -25.05 -45.33 4.78
CA ARG A 1187 -26.26 -44.52 4.48
C ARG A 1187 -27.50 -45.04 5.23
N TYR A 1188 -28.45 -44.17 5.62
CA TYR A 1188 -29.88 -44.13 5.22
C TYR A 1188 -30.70 -43.10 6.06
N ASP A 1189 -32.02 -43.03 5.85
CA ASP A 1189 -32.94 -41.89 6.10
C ASP A 1189 -33.21 -41.37 7.54
N MET A 1190 -33.85 -40.19 7.55
CA MET A 1190 -34.67 -39.53 8.60
C MET A 1190 -35.89 -40.37 9.07
N PRO A 1191 -36.75 -39.95 10.04
CA PRO A 1191 -36.69 -38.81 10.99
C PRO A 1191 -37.13 -39.14 12.46
N VAL A 1192 -37.44 -38.09 13.26
CA VAL A 1192 -38.40 -37.97 14.40
C VAL A 1192 -37.86 -37.91 15.85
N ASP A 1193 -38.47 -36.97 16.59
CA ASP A 1193 -38.45 -36.57 18.01
C ASP A 1193 -39.08 -37.65 18.97
N PRO A 1194 -39.28 -37.47 20.31
CA PRO A 1194 -38.91 -36.35 21.20
C PRO A 1194 -38.33 -36.68 22.62
N ALA A 1195 -37.71 -35.66 23.21
CA ALA A 1195 -37.63 -35.23 24.64
C ALA A 1195 -37.75 -36.19 25.85
N LEU A 1196 -36.95 -35.95 26.92
CA LEU A 1196 -37.39 -35.38 28.23
C LEU A 1196 -36.28 -35.31 29.33
N MET A 1197 -36.27 -34.20 30.09
CA MET A 1197 -35.90 -33.98 31.52
C MET A 1197 -34.51 -34.31 32.14
N GLU A 1198 -33.97 -33.32 32.87
CA GLU A 1198 -33.37 -33.29 34.24
C GLU A 1198 -32.39 -34.41 34.73
N GLY A 1199 -31.31 -34.14 35.50
CA GLY A 1199 -30.73 -32.87 35.99
C GLY A 1199 -29.71 -33.04 37.15
N VAL A 1200 -29.10 -31.92 37.60
CA VAL A 1200 -28.52 -31.66 38.96
C VAL A 1200 -27.17 -32.30 39.42
N GLN A 1201 -26.11 -31.49 39.36
CA GLN A 1201 -25.05 -31.17 40.38
C GLN A 1201 -24.16 -32.23 41.12
N ALA A 1202 -22.83 -32.09 40.88
CA ALA A 1202 -21.72 -31.85 41.85
C ALA A 1202 -21.28 -32.85 42.97
N GLY A 1203 -19.95 -32.97 43.19
CA GLY A 1203 -19.37 -32.98 44.55
C GLY A 1203 -18.14 -33.87 44.90
N ASN A 1204 -16.94 -33.26 44.93
CA ASN A 1204 -15.78 -33.61 45.79
C ASN A 1204 -15.08 -35.00 45.69
N SER A 1205 -14.08 -35.24 46.56
CA SER A 1205 -12.87 -36.05 46.27
C SER A 1205 -12.11 -36.53 47.54
N LEU A 1206 -11.07 -37.37 47.33
CA LEU A 1206 -9.85 -37.59 48.13
C LEU A 1206 -9.86 -38.47 49.41
N ALA A 1207 -9.39 -39.73 49.25
CA ALA A 1207 -8.63 -40.61 50.17
C ALA A 1207 -8.40 -41.98 49.45
N ASP A 1208 -7.32 -42.76 49.55
CA ASP A 1208 -5.98 -42.54 50.14
C ASP A 1208 -4.90 -43.44 49.46
N LEU A 1209 -3.64 -43.02 49.65
CA LEU A 1209 -2.26 -43.59 49.45
C LEU A 1209 -2.01 -45.13 49.62
N PRO A 1210 -0.77 -45.71 49.46
CA PRO A 1210 0.50 -45.39 48.73
C PRO A 1210 1.09 -46.67 48.02
N PRO A 1211 2.42 -47.03 47.95
CA PRO A 1211 3.71 -46.31 47.70
C PRO A 1211 4.50 -46.85 46.45
N SER A 1212 5.77 -46.44 46.26
CA SER A 1212 6.72 -46.85 45.17
C SER A 1212 7.97 -47.60 45.70
N PRO A 1213 8.70 -48.36 44.84
CA PRO A 1213 10.17 -48.28 44.79
C PRO A 1213 10.77 -48.28 43.35
N PHE A 1214 12.12 -48.36 43.22
CA PHE A 1214 12.91 -48.06 42.01
C PHE A 1214 14.00 -49.13 41.70
N LEU A 1215 14.49 -49.19 40.44
CA LEU A 1215 15.74 -49.82 39.92
C LEU A 1215 15.97 -51.37 39.94
N ALA A 1216 16.25 -51.98 38.77
CA ALA A 1216 17.36 -52.94 38.51
C ALA A 1216 17.53 -53.45 37.04
N ALA A 1217 18.72 -53.22 36.46
CA ALA A 1217 19.61 -54.10 35.66
C ALA A 1217 19.19 -55.09 34.50
N GLN A 1218 20.02 -55.08 33.43
CA GLN A 1218 20.51 -56.20 32.55
C GLN A 1218 19.63 -56.93 31.49
N GLY A 1219 20.21 -57.26 30.31
CA GLY A 1219 19.86 -58.50 29.57
C GLY A 1219 19.90 -58.59 28.01
N ALA A 1220 21.07 -58.89 27.40
CA ALA A 1220 21.36 -59.76 26.22
C ALA A 1220 20.58 -59.77 24.85
N ASN A 1221 21.37 -59.71 23.76
CA ASN A 1221 21.39 -60.47 22.48
C ASN A 1221 20.14 -60.78 21.62
N GLY A 1222 20.28 -60.58 20.28
CA GLY A 1222 19.49 -61.27 19.24
C GLY A 1222 19.82 -60.87 17.77
N LEU A 1223 20.23 -61.83 16.93
CA LEU A 1223 20.38 -61.72 15.45
C LEU A 1223 19.38 -62.66 14.76
N PRO A 1224 18.82 -62.32 13.58
CA PRO A 1224 19.38 -62.77 12.28
C PRO A 1224 19.07 -61.80 11.10
N HIS A 1225 19.13 -62.20 9.82
CA HIS A 1225 20.28 -62.61 8.97
C HIS A 1225 19.83 -62.51 7.49
N LEU A 1226 20.78 -62.33 6.55
CA LEU A 1226 20.63 -62.03 5.11
C LEU A 1226 19.56 -62.78 4.26
N GLY A 1227 19.11 -62.09 3.19
CA GLY A 1227 18.50 -62.64 1.97
C GLY A 1227 18.74 -61.70 0.77
N HIS A 1228 19.18 -62.23 -0.39
CA HIS A 1228 19.71 -61.44 -1.53
C HIS A 1228 18.67 -61.04 -2.60
N VAL A 1229 19.00 -59.98 -3.36
CA VAL A 1229 18.44 -59.68 -4.69
C VAL A 1229 19.59 -59.38 -5.66
N GLU A 1230 19.52 -59.95 -6.86
CA GLU A 1230 20.44 -59.79 -8.00
C GLU A 1230 19.64 -59.95 -9.31
N GLN A 1231 20.00 -59.41 -10.48
CA GLN A 1231 20.82 -58.23 -10.85
C GLN A 1231 20.64 -57.94 -12.38
N ARG A 1232 21.22 -56.82 -12.85
CA ARG A 1232 21.54 -56.40 -14.25
C ARG A 1232 20.57 -55.39 -14.92
N VAL A 1233 20.95 -54.22 -15.49
CA VAL A 1233 22.16 -53.72 -16.23
C VAL A 1233 22.03 -54.03 -17.74
N ASP A 1234 22.16 -53.11 -18.72
CA ASP A 1234 22.57 -51.68 -18.83
C ASP A 1234 22.01 -51.08 -20.18
N PRO A 1235 22.54 -50.03 -20.86
CA PRO A 1235 23.09 -48.73 -20.45
C PRO A 1235 22.51 -47.52 -21.25
N SER A 1236 22.68 -46.28 -20.76
CA SER A 1236 23.11 -45.08 -21.55
C SER A 1236 23.08 -43.78 -20.73
N LEU A 1237 23.70 -42.72 -21.26
CA LEU A 1237 23.78 -41.35 -20.71
C LEU A 1237 24.50 -41.20 -19.36
N ASN A 1238 25.83 -41.22 -19.39
CA ASN A 1238 26.67 -40.76 -18.28
C ASN A 1238 27.85 -39.92 -18.79
N GLU A 1239 27.62 -38.62 -19.01
CA GLU A 1239 28.69 -37.64 -19.27
C GLU A 1239 28.27 -36.23 -18.82
N ARG A 1240 29.25 -35.37 -18.48
CA ARG A 1240 29.10 -33.96 -18.03
C ARG A 1240 28.49 -33.69 -16.64
N ALA A 1241 29.16 -34.18 -15.59
CA ALA A 1241 29.03 -33.65 -14.23
C ALA A 1241 30.38 -33.59 -13.46
N ALA A 1242 31.48 -33.25 -14.14
CA ALA A 1242 32.85 -33.42 -13.65
C ALA A 1242 33.66 -32.11 -13.59
N THR A 1243 33.37 -31.24 -12.62
CA THR A 1243 34.19 -30.04 -12.30
C THR A 1243 34.27 -29.70 -10.81
N ALA A 1244 33.18 -29.82 -10.05
CA ALA A 1244 33.13 -29.39 -8.64
C ALA A 1244 33.99 -30.26 -7.70
N ALA A 1245 33.98 -31.58 -7.86
CA ALA A 1245 34.73 -32.51 -6.99
C ALA A 1245 36.26 -32.45 -7.21
N GLU A 1246 36.69 -32.07 -8.42
CA GLU A 1246 38.09 -31.95 -8.82
C GLU A 1246 38.78 -30.79 -8.08
N GLU A 1247 38.10 -29.64 -8.02
CA GLU A 1247 38.56 -28.43 -7.33
C GLU A 1247 38.65 -28.63 -5.81
N MET A 1248 37.70 -29.37 -5.22
CA MET A 1248 37.73 -29.67 -3.78
C MET A 1248 38.93 -30.55 -3.40
N ARG A 1249 39.30 -31.51 -4.25
CA ARG A 1249 40.53 -32.32 -4.07
C ARG A 1249 41.82 -31.51 -4.27
N ARG A 1250 41.83 -30.53 -5.18
CA ARG A 1250 42.96 -29.60 -5.36
C ARG A 1250 43.20 -28.66 -4.18
N ARG A 1251 42.16 -28.33 -3.41
CA ARG A 1251 42.30 -27.52 -2.19
C ARG A 1251 42.81 -28.34 -1.01
N LEU A 1252 42.27 -29.55 -0.79
CA LEU A 1252 42.70 -30.45 0.30
C LEU A 1252 44.14 -31.00 0.14
N SER A 1253 44.77 -30.83 -1.02
CA SER A 1253 46.15 -31.27 -1.29
C SER A 1253 47.22 -30.19 -1.12
N ARG A 1254 46.86 -28.95 -0.74
CA ARG A 1254 47.82 -27.85 -0.53
C ARG A 1254 48.19 -27.55 0.93
N THR A 1255 47.43 -28.05 1.90
CA THR A 1255 47.61 -27.70 3.33
C THR A 1255 48.55 -28.65 4.09
N ASN A 1256 49.45 -29.35 3.41
CA ASN A 1256 50.27 -30.42 4.00
C ASN A 1256 51.76 -30.39 3.54
N GLN A 1257 52.25 -29.21 3.15
CA GLN A 1257 53.67 -28.90 2.95
C GLN A 1257 53.94 -27.48 3.48
N TYR A 1258 55.02 -27.33 4.27
CA TYR A 1258 55.40 -26.13 5.04
C TYR A 1258 54.39 -25.77 6.16
N ASN A 1259 54.73 -25.79 7.46
CA ASN A 1259 56.01 -26.04 8.15
C ASN A 1259 57.13 -25.02 7.88
#